data_AF-A0A1Q3H9M6-F1
#
_entry.id   AF-A0A1Q3H9M6-F1
#
_cell.length_a   1.000
_cell.length_b   1.000
_cell.length_c   1.000
_cell.angle_alpha   90.00
_cell.angle_beta   90.00
_cell.angle_gamma   90.00
#
_symmetry.space_group_name_H-M   'P 1'
#
loop_
_entity.id
_entity.type
_entity.pdbx_description
1 polymer ?
#
loop_
_entity_poly.entity_id
_entity_poly.type
_entity_poly.pdbx_seq_one_letter_code
_entity_poly.pdbx_strand_id
1 'polypeptide(L)'
;MLMVMSALLIAACGTEMPSEEGSEKSEVAPSAVSVRAQGVGSTNKVLILANTVTGGTSSLEAAAARAQGYTVELATDAAWAAKTSADFATYRALILGDNTCSGLSLIAAAVANRHVWGPVVDGNVILVGTDPVFHKNRDGGVLTTNSVKFAAAQEGKTGMYINLSCYYDGVAAKTPLPIMDPFGTFTVTGVGCYNDAHIVASHSALTGLTDAILSNWSCSVHEAFDTYPEANFTPLAIARDPVYGSRFPGSRDFADGSHGVPYILVRGAAPVRCGDSVIQYPEQCDTGANNGKPGTPCSATCRLNWCGDGKVDSGEQCDNGAGNGTGSCSASCTITVVNRPPVARCKPLTLSANATCGATGSVDNGSSDPDGDLVGCTQSATIFSPGSTPVTLTCTDRAGLSSSCSAMVTVVDDSAPSISCPDNLEAECTGYRALVDPGEASGFDNCGVPTIRGPGEGYYGLGTTTVTHKATDYFGNVSTCTNTVTVVDTQAPEISLAGYSDVTLECRTTYVEAGASATDQCYGDLTAAVTVSGTVNTKVPGTYVLTYTVKDASGNEATAYRSVTVVPGASGTCDDRGGGWILTGSMALPRLLHTATLLDDGKVLVAGGFNTTSELYNPVTKTWSATGNNLGSHRGHTATKLTDGRVLIAGGGSCPITSTTAELYVPALGKWRPAAALNTQRFHHAAVLLPNGKVLVAGGRTGEYDSATLASAELYDPATNSWSYTGSLNTARAYHTITLLPDGKVLVTGGSDAAEGLISSAEIYDPATGKWTTVASLGTGRASHTATLLPNGKVLVAGGSGIDVALSASAELYDPATNTWAATGSMLSPRRFHTANLLPDGRVLVAGGYHQLTGIQTASDLYDPATGKWTKTAAMNVDRYKHTATLLNNGTVLAVGGVSNHDQASAEYYDLAEL
;
A
#
# COMPACT_ATOMS: atom_id res chain seq x y z
N MET A 1 36.70 -43.31 28.25
CA MET A 1 35.48 -42.67 28.79
C MET A 1 34.80 -41.98 27.60
N LEU A 2 34.21 -42.78 26.72
CA LEU A 2 33.70 -42.42 25.40
C LEU A 2 32.36 -43.16 25.31
N MET A 3 31.25 -42.51 25.69
CA MET A 3 29.83 -42.92 25.51
C MET A 3 28.90 -42.22 26.53
N VAL A 4 29.11 -40.94 26.86
CA VAL A 4 28.06 -40.15 27.54
C VAL A 4 28.19 -38.69 27.11
N MET A 5 27.95 -38.40 25.83
CA MET A 5 27.78 -37.00 25.37
C MET A 5 26.99 -36.89 24.05
N SER A 6 26.14 -37.89 23.74
CA SER A 6 25.33 -37.92 22.51
C SER A 6 23.85 -37.56 22.75
N ALA A 7 23.48 -37.07 23.94
CA ALA A 7 22.08 -36.83 24.31
C ALA A 7 21.71 -35.36 24.58
N LEU A 8 22.61 -34.39 24.36
CA LEU A 8 22.34 -32.97 24.67
C LEU A 8 22.39 -31.99 23.48
N LEU A 9 22.57 -32.44 22.23
CA LEU A 9 22.66 -31.55 21.06
C LEU A 9 21.45 -31.58 20.09
N ILE A 10 20.41 -32.38 20.37
CA ILE A 10 19.22 -32.48 19.50
C ILE A 10 18.23 -31.30 19.74
N ALA A 11 18.43 -30.50 20.79
CA ALA A 11 17.47 -29.48 21.24
C ALA A 11 17.57 -28.10 20.55
N ALA A 12 18.47 -27.89 19.57
CA ALA A 12 18.65 -26.60 18.89
C ALA A 12 17.94 -26.51 17.51
N CYS A 13 17.16 -27.51 17.13
CA CYS A 13 16.49 -27.57 15.82
C CYS A 13 15.05 -27.05 15.92
N GLY A 14 14.87 -25.75 15.71
CA GLY A 14 13.53 -25.15 15.52
C GLY A 14 12.82 -25.80 14.33
N THR A 15 11.55 -26.13 14.50
CA THR A 15 10.70 -26.75 13.48
C THR A 15 9.81 -25.68 12.86
N GLU A 16 10.02 -25.37 11.58
CA GLU A 16 9.01 -24.73 10.73
C GLU A 16 8.86 -25.55 9.44
N MET A 17 7.62 -25.80 9.05
CA MET A 17 7.17 -26.50 7.85
C MET A 17 5.78 -25.94 7.47
N PRO A 18 5.35 -26.00 6.19
CA PRO A 18 5.53 -24.94 5.20
C PRO A 18 4.19 -24.38 4.66
N SER A 19 4.27 -23.40 3.75
CA SER A 19 3.14 -22.77 3.04
C SER A 19 2.44 -23.69 2.03
N GLU A 20 1.11 -23.63 1.97
CA GLU A 20 0.31 -24.18 0.86
C GLU A 20 0.02 -23.13 -0.22
N GLU A 21 0.19 -23.53 -1.48
CA GLU A 21 -0.16 -22.80 -2.70
C GLU A 21 -1.63 -23.04 -3.10
N GLY A 22 -2.24 -21.99 -3.67
CA GLY A 22 -2.92 -22.11 -4.97
C GLY A 22 -4.45 -22.25 -4.99
N SER A 23 -5.15 -21.15 -5.29
CA SER A 23 -6.43 -21.18 -6.00
C SER A 23 -6.64 -19.87 -6.77
N GLU A 24 -6.64 -19.95 -8.10
CA GLU A 24 -6.85 -18.85 -9.03
C GLU A 24 -8.36 -18.62 -9.34
N LYS A 25 -8.73 -17.32 -9.43
CA LYS A 25 -9.79 -16.67 -10.22
C LYS A 25 -11.25 -16.59 -9.71
N SER A 26 -11.69 -15.34 -9.50
CA SER A 26 -12.70 -14.69 -10.36
C SER A 26 -12.62 -13.15 -10.20
N GLU A 27 -12.29 -12.42 -11.27
CA GLU A 27 -12.42 -10.95 -11.34
C GLU A 27 -13.90 -10.58 -11.32
N VAL A 28 -14.34 -9.88 -10.28
CA VAL A 28 -15.62 -9.18 -10.23
C VAL A 28 -15.35 -7.70 -10.50
N ALA A 29 -16.04 -7.14 -11.49
CA ALA A 29 -15.92 -5.73 -11.85
C ALA A 29 -16.18 -4.81 -10.64
N PRO A 30 -15.43 -3.72 -10.47
CA PRO A 30 -15.60 -2.83 -9.34
C PRO A 30 -16.94 -2.10 -9.45
N SER A 31 -17.85 -2.37 -8.51
CA SER A 31 -18.98 -1.48 -8.22
C SER A 31 -18.43 -0.13 -7.77
N ALA A 32 -18.57 0.89 -8.62
CA ALA A 32 -18.16 2.25 -8.31
C ALA A 32 -19.04 2.81 -7.18
N VAL A 33 -18.47 2.96 -5.99
CA VAL A 33 -18.99 3.83 -4.93
C VAL A 33 -17.81 4.60 -4.35
N SER A 34 -17.69 5.87 -4.73
CA SER A 34 -16.79 6.83 -4.08
C SER A 34 -17.25 7.05 -2.64
N VAL A 35 -16.31 6.95 -1.68
CA VAL A 35 -16.53 7.16 -0.22
C VAL A 35 -15.73 8.35 0.32
N ARG A 36 -15.23 9.26 -0.54
CA ARG A 36 -14.55 10.47 -0.06
C ARG A 36 -15.43 11.69 -0.24
N ALA A 37 -15.77 12.36 0.86
CA ALA A 37 -16.14 13.76 0.82
C ALA A 37 -14.90 14.59 0.42
N GLN A 38 -15.03 15.46 -0.59
CA GLN A 38 -13.97 16.43 -0.90
C GLN A 38 -13.62 17.30 0.32
N GLY A 39 -12.34 17.30 0.69
CA GLY A 39 -11.79 18.22 1.69
C GLY A 39 -10.57 17.68 2.45
N VAL A 40 -10.44 16.36 2.61
CA VAL A 40 -9.33 15.77 3.38
C VAL A 40 -8.19 15.38 2.43
N GLY A 41 -7.36 16.37 2.07
CA GLY A 41 -6.07 16.16 1.37
C GLY A 41 -5.94 16.70 -0.06
N SER A 42 -6.97 17.36 -0.61
CA SER A 42 -6.83 18.01 -1.93
C SER A 42 -6.04 19.31 -1.81
N THR A 43 -4.98 19.45 -2.61
CA THR A 43 -4.25 20.72 -2.79
C THR A 43 -5.14 21.77 -3.47
N ASN A 44 -4.77 23.05 -3.41
CA ASN A 44 -5.42 24.13 -4.17
C ASN A 44 -5.06 24.09 -5.68
N LYS A 45 -4.90 22.89 -6.26
CA LYS A 45 -4.47 22.65 -7.65
C LYS A 45 -5.58 22.06 -8.51
N VAL A 46 -5.62 22.45 -9.76
CA VAL A 46 -6.46 21.87 -10.82
C VAL A 46 -5.57 21.22 -11.86
N LEU A 47 -5.92 20.01 -12.28
CA LEU A 47 -5.20 19.27 -13.31
C LEU A 47 -5.93 19.40 -14.65
N ILE A 48 -5.20 19.79 -15.68
CA ILE A 48 -5.70 19.91 -17.05
C ILE A 48 -4.96 18.91 -17.94
N LEU A 49 -5.69 18.13 -18.75
CA LEU A 49 -5.07 17.28 -19.76
C LEU A 49 -4.56 18.16 -20.90
N ALA A 50 -3.24 18.27 -21.05
CA ALA A 50 -2.59 19.28 -21.87
C ALA A 50 -3.01 19.24 -23.34
N ASN A 51 -3.26 18.05 -23.88
CA ASN A 51 -3.65 17.84 -25.27
C ASN A 51 -5.10 18.31 -25.56
N THR A 52 -5.90 18.58 -24.53
CA THR A 52 -7.30 19.03 -24.66
C THR A 52 -7.47 20.54 -24.71
N VAL A 53 -6.38 21.32 -24.58
CA VAL A 53 -6.45 22.80 -24.51
C VAL A 53 -5.47 23.48 -25.47
N THR A 54 -5.76 24.72 -25.87
CA THR A 54 -4.86 25.55 -26.70
C THR A 54 -4.16 26.62 -25.87
N GLY A 55 -2.85 26.81 -26.06
CA GLY A 55 -2.09 27.87 -25.37
C GLY A 55 -1.47 27.45 -24.04
N GLY A 56 -1.52 26.15 -23.71
CA GLY A 56 -0.85 25.58 -22.54
C GLY A 56 -1.31 26.22 -21.23
N THR A 57 -0.37 26.73 -20.43
CA THR A 57 -0.68 27.43 -19.18
C THR A 57 -1.49 28.72 -19.41
N SER A 58 -1.50 29.29 -20.61
CA SER A 58 -2.32 30.46 -20.98
C SER A 58 -3.65 30.08 -21.63
N SER A 59 -4.05 28.80 -21.60
CA SER A 59 -5.35 28.39 -22.12
C SER A 59 -6.50 29.06 -21.39
N LEU A 60 -7.66 29.07 -22.03
CA LEU A 60 -8.88 29.65 -21.47
C LEU A 60 -9.29 28.95 -20.16
N GLU A 61 -9.18 27.62 -20.12
CA GLU A 61 -9.43 26.76 -18.95
C GLU A 61 -8.47 27.12 -17.81
N ALA A 62 -7.17 27.25 -18.13
CA ALA A 62 -6.15 27.59 -17.16
C ALA A 62 -6.34 29.03 -16.63
N ALA A 63 -6.75 29.97 -17.47
CA ALA A 63 -7.08 31.34 -17.06
C ALA A 63 -8.32 31.37 -16.15
N ALA A 64 -9.38 30.63 -16.51
CA ALA A 64 -10.60 30.52 -15.72
C ALA A 64 -10.33 29.89 -14.34
N ALA A 65 -9.51 28.84 -14.27
CA ALA A 65 -9.14 28.18 -13.01
C ALA A 65 -8.34 29.12 -12.09
N ARG A 66 -7.38 29.87 -12.64
CA ARG A 66 -6.63 30.86 -11.85
C ARG A 66 -7.51 32.02 -11.36
N ALA A 67 -8.50 32.43 -12.15
CA ALA A 67 -9.46 33.45 -11.73
C ALA A 67 -10.32 33.01 -10.54
N GLN A 68 -10.46 31.70 -10.31
CA GLN A 68 -11.10 31.13 -9.11
C GLN A 68 -10.10 30.87 -7.95
N GLY A 69 -8.84 31.27 -8.10
CA GLY A 69 -7.81 31.13 -7.07
C GLY A 69 -7.05 29.80 -7.10
N TYR A 70 -7.23 28.96 -8.12
CA TYR A 70 -6.54 27.67 -8.22
C TYR A 70 -5.16 27.79 -8.88
N THR A 71 -4.24 26.93 -8.44
CA THR A 71 -2.98 26.66 -9.14
C THR A 71 -3.24 25.65 -10.26
N VAL A 72 -2.69 25.88 -11.46
CA VAL A 72 -2.96 25.01 -12.62
C VAL A 72 -1.75 24.14 -12.94
N GLU A 73 -1.97 22.84 -13.07
CA GLU A 73 -1.02 21.87 -13.60
C GLU A 73 -1.50 21.33 -14.94
N LEU A 74 -0.62 21.32 -15.94
CA LEU A 74 -0.88 20.65 -17.22
C LEU A 74 -0.13 19.33 -17.25
N ALA A 75 -0.86 18.24 -17.54
CA ALA A 75 -0.27 16.91 -17.74
C ALA A 75 -0.34 16.51 -19.20
N THR A 76 0.79 16.05 -19.77
CA THR A 76 0.80 15.34 -21.05
C THR A 76 0.06 14.00 -20.92
N ASP A 77 -0.33 13.38 -22.02
CA ASP A 77 -1.01 12.07 -22.01
C ASP A 77 -0.24 11.02 -21.21
N ALA A 78 1.10 10.97 -21.38
CA ALA A 78 1.97 10.07 -20.63
C ALA A 78 2.01 10.41 -19.12
N ALA A 79 2.07 11.70 -18.78
CA ALA A 79 2.05 12.14 -17.38
C ALA A 79 0.69 11.89 -16.71
N TRP A 80 -0.41 12.01 -17.45
CA TRP A 80 -1.75 11.67 -16.99
C TRP A 80 -1.91 10.16 -16.76
N ALA A 81 -1.40 9.34 -17.69
CA ALA A 81 -1.45 7.88 -17.58
C ALA A 81 -0.60 7.34 -16.43
N ALA A 82 0.51 8.01 -16.09
CA ALA A 82 1.40 7.60 -15.00
C ALA A 82 0.89 7.97 -13.59
N LYS A 83 -0.13 8.83 -13.47
CA LYS A 83 -0.67 9.25 -12.18
C LYS A 83 -1.47 8.12 -11.53
N THR A 84 -1.24 7.93 -10.24
CA THR A 84 -1.95 6.97 -9.38
C THR A 84 -3.25 7.57 -8.84
N SER A 85 -4.12 6.73 -8.26
CA SER A 85 -5.33 7.20 -7.58
C SER A 85 -5.02 8.18 -6.44
N ALA A 86 -3.88 8.01 -5.76
CA ALA A 86 -3.44 8.94 -4.73
C ALA A 86 -3.07 10.31 -5.34
N ASP A 87 -2.39 10.33 -6.48
CA ASP A 87 -2.04 11.57 -7.18
C ASP A 87 -3.29 12.32 -7.64
N PHE A 88 -4.25 11.62 -8.26
CA PHE A 88 -5.51 12.21 -8.71
C PHE A 88 -6.34 12.75 -7.54
N ALA A 89 -6.36 12.07 -6.39
CA ALA A 89 -7.05 12.51 -5.18
C ALA A 89 -6.50 13.84 -4.60
N THR A 90 -5.28 14.24 -4.99
CA THR A 90 -4.70 15.53 -4.55
C THR A 90 -5.22 16.75 -5.32
N TYR A 91 -5.87 16.57 -6.47
CA TYR A 91 -6.36 17.69 -7.28
C TYR A 91 -7.79 18.07 -6.91
N ARG A 92 -8.06 19.38 -6.89
CA ARG A 92 -9.38 19.94 -6.60
C ARG A 92 -10.36 19.75 -7.74
N ALA A 93 -9.88 19.78 -8.99
CA ALA A 93 -10.68 19.51 -10.18
C ALA A 93 -9.84 18.92 -11.31
N LEU A 94 -10.50 18.17 -12.19
CA LEU A 94 -9.96 17.68 -13.46
C LEU A 94 -10.64 18.40 -14.62
N ILE A 95 -9.86 18.93 -15.56
CA ILE A 95 -10.40 19.59 -16.75
C ILE A 95 -9.94 18.86 -18.01
N LEU A 96 -10.94 18.43 -18.78
CA LEU A 96 -10.85 17.87 -20.12
C LEU A 96 -11.57 18.86 -21.05
N GLY A 97 -10.81 19.81 -21.61
CA GLY A 97 -11.32 20.81 -22.56
C GLY A 97 -11.58 20.18 -23.92
N ASP A 98 -11.71 20.97 -24.98
CA ASP A 98 -11.62 20.51 -26.38
C ASP A 98 -11.05 21.67 -27.18
N ASN A 99 -9.95 21.44 -27.89
CA ASN A 99 -9.18 22.49 -28.53
C ASN A 99 -9.25 22.48 -30.05
N THR A 100 -9.85 21.43 -30.62
CA THR A 100 -9.77 21.16 -32.06
C THR A 100 -10.98 20.40 -32.61
N CYS A 101 -12.00 20.09 -31.79
CA CYS A 101 -13.19 19.33 -32.20
C CYS A 101 -12.80 18.00 -32.90
N SER A 102 -11.72 17.35 -32.43
CA SER A 102 -11.07 16.20 -33.10
C SER A 102 -11.50 14.82 -32.56
N GLY A 103 -12.65 14.76 -31.89
CA GLY A 103 -13.21 13.51 -31.36
C GLY A 103 -12.45 12.92 -30.16
N LEU A 104 -12.79 11.68 -29.80
CA LEU A 104 -12.32 11.01 -28.56
C LEU A 104 -10.81 10.86 -28.39
N SER A 105 -10.02 11.06 -29.45
CA SER A 105 -8.57 10.94 -29.41
C SER A 105 -7.91 11.89 -28.40
N LEU A 106 -8.46 13.11 -28.21
CA LEU A 106 -7.91 14.11 -27.29
C LEU A 106 -8.03 13.72 -25.81
N ILE A 107 -9.03 12.89 -25.47
CA ILE A 107 -9.27 12.41 -24.10
C ILE A 107 -8.89 10.95 -23.90
N ALA A 108 -8.24 10.32 -24.88
CA ALA A 108 -7.92 8.89 -24.85
C ALA A 108 -7.13 8.48 -23.59
N ALA A 109 -6.19 9.31 -23.14
CA ALA A 109 -5.43 9.06 -21.90
C ALA A 109 -6.34 9.09 -20.65
N ALA A 110 -7.31 10.00 -20.60
CA ALA A 110 -8.28 10.07 -19.52
C ALA A 110 -9.26 8.89 -19.56
N VAL A 111 -9.70 8.47 -20.76
CA VAL A 111 -10.55 7.28 -20.95
C VAL A 111 -9.81 6.03 -20.50
N ALA A 112 -8.58 5.80 -20.96
CA ALA A 112 -7.81 4.61 -20.63
C ALA A 112 -7.58 4.49 -19.11
N ASN A 113 -7.28 5.61 -18.45
CA ASN A 113 -6.96 5.65 -17.02
C ASN A 113 -8.15 5.94 -16.09
N ARG A 114 -9.39 5.86 -16.59
CA ARG A 114 -10.63 6.23 -15.86
C ARG A 114 -10.92 5.42 -14.60
N HIS A 115 -10.46 4.18 -14.53
CA HIS A 115 -10.61 3.33 -13.36
C HIS A 115 -9.66 3.75 -12.22
N VAL A 116 -8.63 4.55 -12.50
CA VAL A 116 -7.68 5.06 -11.50
C VAL A 116 -8.14 6.40 -10.94
N TRP A 117 -8.53 7.35 -11.79
CA TRP A 117 -8.98 8.68 -11.34
C TRP A 117 -10.47 8.72 -10.99
N GLY A 118 -11.32 7.94 -11.66
CA GLY A 118 -12.77 7.96 -11.48
C GLY A 118 -13.25 7.66 -10.05
N PRO A 119 -12.78 6.58 -9.39
CA PRO A 119 -13.24 6.21 -8.05
C PRO A 119 -12.82 7.19 -6.94
N VAL A 120 -11.79 8.00 -7.17
CA VAL A 120 -11.19 8.90 -6.17
C VAL A 120 -11.54 10.37 -6.38
N VAL A 121 -12.20 10.69 -7.50
CA VAL A 121 -12.61 12.06 -7.81
C VAL A 121 -14.08 12.24 -7.43
N ASP A 122 -14.28 13.07 -6.41
CA ASP A 122 -15.58 13.54 -5.87
C ASP A 122 -16.60 13.88 -6.99
N GLY A 123 -16.13 14.53 -8.05
CA GLY A 123 -16.96 14.97 -9.18
C GLY A 123 -16.73 16.43 -9.60
N ASN A 124 -15.66 17.10 -9.15
CA ASN A 124 -15.18 18.32 -9.81
C ASN A 124 -14.45 17.96 -11.11
N VAL A 125 -15.21 17.40 -12.05
CA VAL A 125 -14.73 17.05 -13.38
C VAL A 125 -15.45 17.95 -14.37
N ILE A 126 -14.66 18.61 -15.21
CA ILE A 126 -15.16 19.41 -16.32
C ILE A 126 -14.80 18.65 -17.59
N LEU A 127 -15.81 18.22 -18.34
CA LEU A 127 -15.68 17.62 -19.66
C LEU A 127 -16.44 18.52 -20.65
N VAL A 128 -15.70 19.20 -21.53
CA VAL A 128 -16.24 20.17 -22.48
C VAL A 128 -15.76 19.78 -23.88
N GLY A 129 -16.64 19.16 -24.67
CA GLY A 129 -16.38 18.74 -26.05
C GLY A 129 -16.78 19.75 -27.12
N THR A 130 -16.83 21.06 -26.83
CA THR A 130 -17.49 22.07 -27.70
C THR A 130 -16.56 23.13 -28.30
N ASP A 131 -15.28 22.81 -28.58
CA ASP A 131 -14.19 23.76 -28.91
C ASP A 131 -14.50 25.26 -28.69
N PRO A 132 -14.55 25.72 -27.43
CA PRO A 132 -14.89 27.09 -27.09
C PRO A 132 -13.87 28.12 -27.63
N VAL A 133 -12.67 27.66 -27.99
CA VAL A 133 -11.58 28.48 -28.54
C VAL A 133 -11.87 28.81 -30.01
N PHE A 134 -12.37 27.86 -30.78
CA PHE A 134 -12.83 28.09 -32.15
C PHE A 134 -13.98 29.11 -32.21
N HIS A 135 -14.85 29.09 -31.20
CA HIS A 135 -15.97 30.02 -31.07
C HIS A 135 -15.67 31.26 -30.21
N LYS A 136 -14.40 31.59 -29.95
CA LYS A 136 -14.02 32.71 -29.07
C LYS A 136 -14.62 34.07 -29.47
N ASN A 137 -14.90 34.28 -30.76
CA ASN A 137 -15.50 35.52 -31.29
C ASN A 137 -17.05 35.52 -31.21
N ARG A 138 -17.64 34.47 -30.64
CA ARG A 138 -19.09 34.27 -30.45
C ARG A 138 -19.41 33.95 -28.99
N ASP A 139 -18.63 34.53 -28.08
CA ASP A 139 -18.73 34.31 -26.64
C ASP A 139 -18.50 32.84 -26.21
N GLY A 140 -17.83 32.05 -27.06
CA GLY A 140 -17.48 30.64 -26.82
C GLY A 140 -16.89 30.39 -25.44
N GLY A 141 -15.97 31.27 -25.03
CA GLY A 141 -15.27 31.11 -23.76
C GLY A 141 -16.10 31.36 -22.49
N VAL A 142 -17.32 31.89 -22.62
CA VAL A 142 -18.25 32.04 -21.48
C VAL A 142 -18.66 30.67 -20.93
N LEU A 143 -18.78 29.64 -21.77
CA LEU A 143 -19.08 28.28 -21.35
C LEU A 143 -17.97 27.70 -20.47
N THR A 144 -16.72 27.75 -20.94
CA THR A 144 -15.54 27.28 -20.17
C THR A 144 -15.40 28.04 -18.85
N THR A 145 -15.64 29.35 -18.86
CA THR A 145 -15.55 30.16 -17.64
C THR A 145 -16.63 29.77 -16.63
N ASN A 146 -17.86 29.54 -17.08
CA ASN A 146 -18.97 29.13 -16.21
C ASN A 146 -18.84 27.68 -15.73
N SER A 147 -18.29 26.76 -16.53
CA SER A 147 -18.05 25.37 -16.09
C SER A 147 -17.00 25.32 -14.98
N VAL A 148 -15.93 26.13 -15.07
CA VAL A 148 -14.92 26.26 -14.02
C VAL A 148 -15.48 26.92 -12.76
N LYS A 149 -16.28 27.99 -12.90
CA LYS A 149 -16.98 28.59 -11.75
C LYS A 149 -17.93 27.60 -11.10
N PHE A 150 -18.66 26.82 -11.88
CA PHE A 150 -19.60 25.82 -11.38
C PHE A 150 -18.89 24.73 -10.57
N ALA A 151 -17.80 24.17 -11.09
CA ALA A 151 -16.99 23.20 -10.37
C ALA A 151 -16.32 23.80 -9.11
N ALA A 152 -16.14 25.13 -9.05
CA ALA A 152 -15.54 25.83 -7.91
C ALA A 152 -16.54 26.25 -6.83
N ALA A 153 -17.85 26.30 -7.12
CA ALA A 153 -18.81 27.06 -6.33
C ALA A 153 -19.47 26.32 -5.15
N GLN A 154 -19.24 25.01 -4.97
CA GLN A 154 -19.75 24.28 -3.80
C GLN A 154 -18.60 23.63 -3.04
N GLU A 155 -18.34 24.14 -1.84
CA GLU A 155 -17.34 23.57 -0.94
C GLU A 155 -17.90 22.29 -0.30
N GLY A 156 -17.24 21.15 -0.51
CA GLY A 156 -17.66 19.86 0.06
C GLY A 156 -18.79 19.13 -0.66
N LYS A 157 -19.21 19.60 -1.85
CA LYS A 157 -20.10 18.88 -2.77
C LYS A 157 -19.59 19.00 -4.20
N THR A 158 -19.74 17.93 -4.97
CA THR A 158 -19.07 17.75 -6.26
C THR A 158 -19.80 18.40 -7.43
N GLY A 159 -19.13 19.39 -8.07
CA GLY A 159 -19.65 20.11 -9.23
C GLY A 159 -19.15 19.50 -10.54
N MET A 160 -19.89 18.52 -11.09
CA MET A 160 -19.56 17.93 -12.39
C MET A 160 -20.23 18.75 -13.50
N TYR A 161 -19.49 19.06 -14.57
CA TYR A 161 -20.02 19.79 -15.73
C TYR A 161 -19.64 19.07 -17.02
N ILE A 162 -20.64 18.57 -17.74
CA ILE A 162 -20.43 17.64 -18.86
C ILE A 162 -21.23 18.06 -20.08
N ASN A 163 -20.58 18.16 -21.22
CA ASN A 163 -21.20 18.12 -22.53
C ASN A 163 -20.40 17.21 -23.48
N LEU A 164 -21.06 16.67 -24.49
CA LEU A 164 -20.47 15.65 -25.39
C LEU A 164 -20.01 16.23 -26.71
N SER A 165 -20.91 16.94 -27.41
CA SER A 165 -20.66 17.64 -28.66
C SER A 165 -19.59 16.98 -29.56
N CYS A 166 -18.51 17.67 -29.93
CA CYS A 166 -17.48 17.19 -30.85
C CYS A 166 -16.79 15.90 -30.42
N TYR A 167 -16.80 15.54 -29.13
CA TYR A 167 -16.20 14.27 -28.71
C TYR A 167 -16.91 13.06 -29.29
N TYR A 168 -18.22 13.18 -29.50
CA TYR A 168 -19.07 12.10 -29.96
C TYR A 168 -19.85 12.52 -31.22
N ASP A 169 -19.37 13.49 -31.99
CA ASP A 169 -20.04 13.94 -33.21
C ASP A 169 -20.21 12.77 -34.19
N GLY A 170 -21.46 12.56 -34.61
CA GLY A 170 -21.84 11.53 -35.58
C GLY A 170 -21.81 10.09 -35.08
N VAL A 171 -21.71 9.83 -33.77
CA VAL A 171 -21.82 8.46 -33.24
C VAL A 171 -23.27 7.97 -33.26
N ALA A 172 -23.46 6.65 -33.25
CA ALA A 172 -24.80 6.07 -33.25
C ALA A 172 -25.53 6.30 -31.92
N ALA A 173 -26.87 6.40 -31.97
CA ALA A 173 -27.70 6.42 -30.78
C ALA A 173 -27.42 5.22 -29.86
N LYS A 174 -27.55 5.45 -28.55
CA LYS A 174 -27.23 4.53 -27.45
C LYS A 174 -25.76 4.13 -27.33
N THR A 175 -24.83 4.84 -27.99
CA THR A 175 -23.40 4.60 -27.81
C THR A 175 -23.01 4.88 -26.35
N PRO A 176 -22.36 3.95 -25.62
CA PRO A 176 -21.91 4.17 -24.26
C PRO A 176 -20.83 5.26 -24.18
N LEU A 177 -20.70 5.92 -23.03
CA LEU A 177 -19.62 6.89 -22.76
C LEU A 177 -18.61 6.28 -21.78
N PRO A 178 -17.53 5.61 -22.23
CA PRO A 178 -16.61 4.94 -21.32
C PRO A 178 -16.00 5.89 -20.30
N ILE A 179 -15.67 7.13 -20.66
CA ILE A 179 -15.12 8.14 -19.74
C ILE A 179 -15.97 8.34 -18.47
N MET A 180 -17.27 8.03 -18.56
CA MET A 180 -18.25 8.22 -17.50
C MET A 180 -18.56 6.97 -16.68
N ASP A 181 -18.02 5.79 -17.03
CA ASP A 181 -18.22 4.51 -16.33
C ASP A 181 -18.16 4.63 -14.78
N PRO A 182 -17.22 5.41 -14.19
CA PRO A 182 -17.13 5.55 -12.72
C PRO A 182 -18.33 6.25 -12.06
N PHE A 183 -19.17 6.95 -12.83
CA PHE A 183 -20.27 7.78 -12.31
C PHE A 183 -21.67 7.24 -12.67
N GLY A 184 -21.73 6.08 -13.33
CA GLY A 184 -22.96 5.41 -13.74
C GLY A 184 -23.03 5.20 -15.25
N THR A 185 -24.16 4.66 -15.72
CA THR A 185 -24.37 4.37 -17.14
C THR A 185 -24.86 5.61 -17.88
N PHE A 186 -24.12 6.02 -18.90
CA PHE A 186 -24.51 7.11 -19.81
C PHE A 186 -24.50 6.61 -21.25
N THR A 187 -25.43 7.09 -22.06
CA THR A 187 -25.43 6.85 -23.50
C THR A 187 -25.70 8.10 -24.30
N VAL A 188 -25.17 8.11 -25.52
CA VAL A 188 -25.28 9.19 -26.50
C VAL A 188 -26.56 9.02 -27.32
N THR A 189 -27.29 10.10 -27.62
CA THR A 189 -28.51 10.00 -28.44
C THR A 189 -28.28 10.09 -29.96
N GLY A 190 -27.28 10.83 -30.42
CA GLY A 190 -27.03 11.01 -31.85
C GLY A 190 -27.97 12.02 -32.49
N VAL A 191 -28.01 13.27 -32.00
CA VAL A 191 -28.96 14.25 -32.56
C VAL A 191 -28.47 14.95 -33.84
N GLY A 192 -27.17 15.16 -34.05
CA GLY A 192 -26.64 16.00 -35.15
C GLY A 192 -26.48 17.48 -34.77
N CYS A 193 -26.25 18.38 -35.74
CA CYS A 193 -25.93 19.80 -35.50
C CYS A 193 -27.16 20.67 -35.16
N TYR A 194 -27.17 21.29 -33.97
CA TYR A 194 -28.21 22.25 -33.53
C TYR A 194 -27.65 23.55 -32.97
N ASN A 195 -28.48 24.59 -33.09
CA ASN A 195 -28.21 25.93 -32.57
C ASN A 195 -29.35 26.45 -31.68
N ASP A 196 -30.30 25.61 -31.28
CA ASP A 196 -31.41 26.04 -30.40
C ASP A 196 -31.27 25.35 -29.04
N ALA A 197 -30.40 25.90 -28.19
CA ALA A 197 -30.14 25.39 -26.86
C ALA A 197 -30.86 26.23 -25.80
N HIS A 198 -31.43 25.57 -24.79
CA HIS A 198 -32.20 26.22 -23.73
C HIS A 198 -31.74 25.77 -22.35
N ILE A 199 -31.53 26.74 -21.44
CA ILE A 199 -31.16 26.49 -20.05
C ILE A 199 -32.41 26.17 -19.23
N VAL A 200 -32.43 24.98 -18.60
CA VAL A 200 -33.55 24.43 -17.83
C VAL A 200 -33.24 24.25 -16.34
N ALA A 201 -32.01 24.54 -15.92
CA ALA A 201 -31.61 24.59 -14.50
C ALA A 201 -30.79 25.84 -14.18
N SER A 202 -30.82 26.25 -12.92
CA SER A 202 -30.11 27.42 -12.42
C SER A 202 -29.12 27.05 -11.32
N HIS A 203 -28.03 27.82 -11.28
CA HIS A 203 -27.05 27.83 -10.21
C HIS A 203 -26.36 29.20 -10.20
N SER A 204 -26.07 29.75 -9.02
CA SER A 204 -25.46 31.09 -8.89
C SER A 204 -24.12 31.20 -9.63
N ALA A 205 -23.34 30.13 -9.67
CA ALA A 205 -22.05 30.06 -10.39
C ALA A 205 -22.15 30.18 -11.92
N LEU A 206 -23.34 29.99 -12.48
CA LEU A 206 -23.62 30.05 -13.93
C LEU A 206 -24.11 31.44 -14.36
N THR A 207 -24.03 32.44 -13.46
CA THR A 207 -24.42 33.82 -13.74
C THR A 207 -23.65 34.35 -14.96
N GLY A 208 -24.38 34.68 -16.02
CA GLY A 208 -23.85 35.19 -17.29
C GLY A 208 -23.87 34.18 -18.44
N LEU A 209 -24.18 32.90 -18.20
CA LEU A 209 -24.53 31.95 -19.27
C LEU A 209 -25.99 32.16 -19.68
N THR A 210 -26.29 32.22 -20.97
CA THR A 210 -27.65 32.45 -21.51
C THR A 210 -27.94 31.52 -22.69
N ASP A 211 -29.22 31.30 -22.99
CA ASP A 211 -29.67 30.53 -24.16
C ASP A 211 -29.02 31.04 -25.46
N ALA A 212 -28.91 32.36 -25.62
CA ALA A 212 -28.31 32.98 -26.80
C ALA A 212 -26.83 32.60 -26.96
N ILE A 213 -26.07 32.53 -25.85
CA ILE A 213 -24.65 32.13 -25.88
C ILE A 213 -24.53 30.66 -26.28
N LEU A 214 -25.38 29.78 -25.73
CA LEU A 214 -25.39 28.36 -26.08
C LEU A 214 -25.92 28.10 -27.50
N SER A 215 -26.58 29.05 -28.13
CA SER A 215 -27.29 28.89 -29.41
C SER A 215 -26.55 29.49 -30.62
N ASN A 216 -25.46 30.25 -30.42
CA ASN A 216 -24.90 31.10 -31.48
C ASN A 216 -23.62 30.55 -32.16
N TRP A 217 -23.26 29.28 -31.96
CA TRP A 217 -21.94 28.78 -32.37
C TRP A 217 -21.88 28.19 -33.78
N SER A 218 -23.01 28.03 -34.48
CA SER A 218 -23.09 27.31 -35.75
C SER A 218 -22.69 25.85 -35.56
N CYS A 219 -23.66 25.03 -35.16
CA CYS A 219 -23.52 23.69 -34.58
C CYS A 219 -23.08 23.73 -33.11
N SER A 220 -23.80 24.52 -32.30
CA SER A 220 -23.59 24.57 -30.85
C SER A 220 -23.69 23.21 -30.17
N VAL A 221 -24.58 22.35 -30.63
CA VAL A 221 -24.76 20.98 -30.14
C VAL A 221 -24.49 20.03 -31.30
N HIS A 222 -23.38 19.28 -31.27
CA HIS A 222 -23.17 18.14 -32.17
C HIS A 222 -23.75 16.85 -31.60
N GLU A 223 -23.78 16.74 -30.28
CA GLU A 223 -24.14 15.52 -29.59
C GLU A 223 -24.69 15.77 -28.17
N ALA A 224 -25.65 14.94 -27.76
CA ALA A 224 -26.44 15.06 -26.53
C ALA A 224 -26.61 13.69 -25.83
N PHE A 225 -27.17 13.70 -24.62
CA PHE A 225 -27.38 12.50 -23.81
C PHE A 225 -28.74 11.85 -24.11
N ASP A 226 -28.76 10.53 -24.22
CA ASP A 226 -30.00 9.71 -24.27
C ASP A 226 -30.38 9.23 -22.87
N THR A 227 -29.44 8.55 -22.20
CA THR A 227 -29.62 8.04 -20.83
C THR A 227 -28.51 8.51 -19.90
N TYR A 228 -28.88 8.77 -18.66
CA TYR A 228 -27.97 9.17 -17.58
C TYR A 228 -28.61 8.87 -16.21
N PRO A 229 -27.84 8.82 -15.11
CA PRO A 229 -28.38 8.59 -13.77
C PRO A 229 -29.10 9.84 -13.22
N GLU A 230 -30.41 9.97 -13.50
CA GLU A 230 -31.25 11.12 -13.13
C GLU A 230 -31.26 11.46 -11.62
N ALA A 231 -31.02 10.49 -10.74
CA ALA A 231 -30.89 10.72 -9.30
C ALA A 231 -29.67 11.56 -8.91
N ASN A 232 -28.63 11.59 -9.77
CA ASN A 232 -27.33 12.18 -9.48
C ASN A 232 -26.94 13.33 -10.42
N PHE A 233 -27.70 13.55 -11.50
CA PHE A 233 -27.40 14.54 -12.52
C PHE A 233 -28.67 15.28 -12.96
N THR A 234 -28.56 16.59 -13.08
CA THR A 234 -29.61 17.49 -13.55
C THR A 234 -29.20 18.02 -14.93
N PRO A 235 -30.08 17.99 -15.95
CA PRO A 235 -29.84 18.73 -17.18
C PRO A 235 -29.78 20.23 -16.88
N LEU A 236 -28.65 20.86 -17.21
CA LEU A 236 -28.48 22.30 -17.16
C LEU A 236 -29.09 22.95 -18.41
N ALA A 237 -28.81 22.37 -19.57
CA ALA A 237 -29.32 22.85 -20.84
C ALA A 237 -29.72 21.68 -21.72
N ILE A 238 -30.69 21.93 -22.60
CA ILE A 238 -31.20 20.97 -23.58
C ILE A 238 -30.99 21.50 -25.00
N ALA A 239 -30.79 20.61 -25.96
CA ALA A 239 -31.02 20.92 -27.37
C ALA A 239 -32.53 20.83 -27.60
N ARG A 240 -33.17 21.98 -27.83
CA ARG A 240 -34.61 22.12 -27.86
C ARG A 240 -35.19 21.41 -29.10
N ASP A 241 -36.29 20.69 -28.91
CA ASP A 241 -37.04 20.13 -30.03
C ASP A 241 -37.55 21.25 -30.95
N PRO A 242 -37.63 21.01 -32.28
CA PRO A 242 -38.21 21.97 -33.19
C PRO A 242 -39.67 22.24 -32.82
N VAL A 243 -40.05 23.53 -32.81
CA VAL A 243 -41.39 24.02 -32.41
C VAL A 243 -42.53 23.31 -33.16
N TYR A 244 -42.26 22.83 -34.38
CA TYR A 244 -43.16 21.99 -35.17
C TYR A 244 -42.37 20.81 -35.76
N GLY A 245 -42.56 19.59 -35.26
CA GLY A 245 -41.86 18.40 -35.76
C GLY A 245 -41.96 17.19 -34.85
N SER A 246 -41.41 16.05 -35.30
CA SER A 246 -41.18 14.88 -34.45
C SER A 246 -40.09 15.17 -33.42
N ARG A 247 -40.32 14.79 -32.17
CA ARG A 247 -39.33 14.89 -31.08
C ARG A 247 -38.05 14.13 -31.42
N PHE A 248 -36.90 14.62 -30.95
CA PHE A 248 -35.63 13.89 -31.11
C PHE A 248 -35.63 12.60 -30.28
N PRO A 249 -34.87 11.56 -30.70
CA PRO A 249 -34.57 10.42 -29.85
C PRO A 249 -34.01 10.89 -28.49
N GLY A 250 -34.53 10.36 -27.38
CA GLY A 250 -34.13 10.77 -26.03
C GLY A 250 -34.76 12.08 -25.53
N SER A 251 -35.63 12.74 -26.31
CA SER A 251 -36.29 13.99 -25.91
C SER A 251 -37.26 13.81 -24.74
N ARG A 252 -37.30 14.82 -23.85
CA ARG A 252 -38.08 14.85 -22.60
C ARG A 252 -38.66 16.23 -22.31
N ASP A 253 -39.62 16.28 -21.40
CA ASP A 253 -40.31 17.51 -20.97
C ASP A 253 -39.65 18.07 -19.69
N PHE A 254 -39.51 19.40 -19.61
CA PHE A 254 -38.85 20.10 -18.50
C PHE A 254 -39.80 21.07 -17.76
N ALA A 255 -39.42 21.43 -16.53
CA ALA A 255 -40.29 22.15 -15.58
C ALA A 255 -40.65 23.59 -16.01
N ASP A 256 -39.89 24.19 -16.92
CA ASP A 256 -40.16 25.50 -17.53
C ASP A 256 -41.07 25.41 -18.78
N GLY A 257 -41.55 24.21 -19.10
CA GLY A 257 -42.43 23.93 -20.24
C GLY A 257 -41.69 23.68 -21.56
N SER A 258 -40.36 23.63 -21.54
CA SER A 258 -39.57 23.29 -22.71
C SER A 258 -39.49 21.77 -22.96
N HIS A 259 -39.17 21.40 -24.20
CA HIS A 259 -39.01 20.01 -24.64
C HIS A 259 -37.71 19.87 -25.42
N GLY A 260 -36.95 18.80 -25.19
CA GLY A 260 -35.70 18.56 -25.91
C GLY A 260 -34.83 17.49 -25.28
N VAL A 261 -33.65 17.30 -25.86
CA VAL A 261 -32.65 16.33 -25.41
C VAL A 261 -31.63 16.97 -24.46
N PRO A 262 -31.26 16.33 -23.34
CA PRO A 262 -30.25 16.87 -22.44
C PRO A 262 -28.91 17.10 -23.16
N TYR A 263 -28.45 18.35 -23.21
CA TYR A 263 -27.21 18.75 -23.87
C TYR A 263 -26.07 18.89 -22.85
N ILE A 264 -26.32 19.57 -21.73
CA ILE A 264 -25.33 19.76 -20.66
C ILE A 264 -25.87 19.12 -19.39
N LEU A 265 -25.13 18.17 -18.83
CA LEU A 265 -25.44 17.54 -17.55
C LEU A 265 -24.56 18.11 -16.45
N VAL A 266 -25.17 18.40 -15.30
CA VAL A 266 -24.46 18.89 -14.12
C VAL A 266 -24.88 18.15 -12.87
N ARG A 267 -23.98 18.07 -11.88
CA ARG A 267 -24.30 17.59 -10.53
C ARG A 267 -24.34 18.81 -9.59
N GLY A 268 -25.48 19.06 -8.94
CA GLY A 268 -25.62 20.14 -7.95
C GLY A 268 -26.35 21.43 -8.42
N ALA A 269 -26.98 21.43 -9.60
CA ALA A 269 -27.87 22.53 -10.05
C ALA A 269 -29.35 22.21 -9.77
N ALA A 270 -30.17 23.27 -9.61
CA ALA A 270 -31.60 23.17 -9.35
C ALA A 270 -32.42 23.52 -10.62
N PRO A 271 -33.42 22.73 -11.03
CA PRO A 271 -34.28 23.06 -12.17
C PRO A 271 -34.90 24.46 -12.06
N VAL A 272 -34.99 25.20 -13.18
CA VAL A 272 -35.63 26.51 -13.22
C VAL A 272 -37.13 26.33 -12.95
N ARG A 273 -37.66 27.03 -11.95
CA ARG A 273 -39.11 27.11 -11.66
C ARG A 273 -39.64 28.46 -12.08
N CYS A 274 -40.85 28.48 -12.62
CA CYS A 274 -41.66 29.69 -12.73
C CYS A 274 -42.29 30.02 -11.36
N GLY A 275 -42.32 31.30 -10.98
CA GLY A 275 -43.11 31.78 -9.82
C GLY A 275 -42.43 31.77 -8.45
N ASP A 276 -42.92 32.60 -7.53
CA ASP A 276 -42.61 32.50 -6.10
C ASP A 276 -43.43 31.40 -5.39
N SER A 277 -44.22 30.64 -6.17
CA SER A 277 -45.09 29.54 -5.73
C SER A 277 -46.29 29.96 -4.88
N VAL A 278 -46.70 31.25 -4.89
CA VAL A 278 -47.89 31.74 -4.18
C VAL A 278 -48.75 32.65 -5.08
N ILE A 279 -49.97 32.24 -5.42
CA ILE A 279 -50.92 33.06 -6.21
C ILE A 279 -51.47 34.22 -5.36
N GLN A 280 -51.27 35.47 -5.79
CA GLN A 280 -51.72 36.68 -5.07
C GLN A 280 -52.66 37.54 -5.94
N TYR A 281 -53.76 38.03 -5.37
CA TYR A 281 -54.75 38.80 -6.13
C TYR A 281 -54.18 40.17 -6.58
N PRO A 282 -54.23 40.53 -7.89
CA PRO A 282 -55.16 40.04 -8.92
C PRO A 282 -54.58 39.04 -9.96
N GLU A 283 -53.56 38.24 -9.65
CA GLU A 283 -53.00 37.20 -10.55
C GLU A 283 -53.92 35.97 -10.73
N GLN A 284 -53.86 35.31 -11.90
CA GLN A 284 -54.68 34.12 -12.25
C GLN A 284 -53.87 32.86 -12.65
N CYS A 285 -52.55 32.97 -12.86
CA CYS A 285 -51.65 31.83 -13.11
C CYS A 285 -50.16 32.21 -12.87
N ASP A 286 -49.34 31.27 -12.40
CA ASP A 286 -47.93 31.47 -11.97
C ASP A 286 -46.89 31.26 -13.08
N THR A 287 -47.28 31.42 -14.34
CA THR A 287 -46.39 31.21 -15.50
C THR A 287 -46.55 32.35 -16.51
N GLY A 288 -45.54 33.22 -16.59
CA GLY A 288 -45.52 34.40 -17.47
C GLY A 288 -44.12 35.00 -17.66
N ALA A 289 -43.95 35.77 -18.75
CA ALA A 289 -42.66 36.08 -19.38
C ALA A 289 -41.67 37.00 -18.62
N ASN A 290 -41.97 37.45 -17.40
CA ASN A 290 -41.06 38.26 -16.57
C ASN A 290 -40.60 37.53 -15.29
N ASN A 291 -40.58 36.19 -15.33
CA ASN A 291 -40.24 35.36 -14.18
C ASN A 291 -38.81 35.62 -13.68
N GLY A 292 -38.67 35.89 -12.38
CA GLY A 292 -37.37 36.06 -11.71
C GLY A 292 -36.84 37.49 -11.50
N LYS A 293 -37.62 38.56 -11.70
CA LYS A 293 -37.20 39.95 -11.40
C LYS A 293 -37.91 40.57 -10.18
N PRO A 294 -37.18 41.12 -9.18
CA PRO A 294 -37.79 41.76 -8.01
C PRO A 294 -38.60 43.01 -8.38
N GLY A 295 -39.89 43.00 -8.07
CA GLY A 295 -40.78 44.16 -8.22
C GLY A 295 -41.54 44.30 -9.55
N THR A 296 -41.54 43.28 -10.43
CA THR A 296 -42.38 43.27 -11.64
C THR A 296 -43.52 42.24 -11.53
N PRO A 297 -44.78 42.63 -11.85
CA PRO A 297 -45.93 41.72 -11.81
C PRO A 297 -45.95 40.75 -13.01
N CYS A 298 -46.48 39.53 -12.80
CA CYS A 298 -46.82 38.61 -13.88
C CYS A 298 -47.99 39.17 -14.71
N SER A 299 -47.85 39.25 -16.03
CA SER A 299 -48.92 39.73 -16.94
C SER A 299 -48.55 39.41 -18.39
N ALA A 300 -49.46 39.13 -19.31
CA ALA A 300 -50.87 38.71 -19.30
C ALA A 300 -51.16 38.34 -20.78
N THR A 301 -52.13 37.49 -21.07
CA THR A 301 -52.73 37.31 -22.42
C THR A 301 -51.88 36.69 -23.55
N CYS A 302 -52.25 35.46 -23.94
CA CYS A 302 -52.21 34.93 -25.32
C CYS A 302 -53.35 33.88 -25.49
N ARG A 303 -54.64 34.27 -25.44
CA ARG A 303 -55.63 34.59 -26.52
C ARG A 303 -55.85 33.50 -27.60
N LEU A 304 -57.10 33.09 -27.90
CA LEU A 304 -58.02 33.74 -28.86
C LEU A 304 -59.55 33.50 -28.63
N ASN A 305 -60.31 34.62 -28.60
CA ASN A 305 -61.68 35.01 -29.03
C ASN A 305 -62.76 33.91 -29.32
N TRP A 306 -64.04 34.01 -28.92
CA TRP A 306 -65.00 35.14 -29.01
C TRP A 306 -66.06 35.13 -27.87
N CYS A 307 -66.45 36.30 -27.37
CA CYS A 307 -67.79 36.56 -26.82
C CYS A 307 -68.25 37.97 -27.18
N GLY A 308 -69.56 38.10 -27.42
CA GLY A 308 -70.27 39.34 -27.78
C GLY A 308 -70.38 40.36 -26.64
N ASP A 309 -70.74 41.57 -27.00
CA ASP A 309 -70.45 42.91 -26.50
C ASP A 309 -71.07 43.38 -25.18
N GLY A 310 -71.55 42.48 -24.34
CA GLY A 310 -71.77 42.82 -22.95
C GLY A 310 -73.11 43.47 -22.61
N LYS A 311 -73.67 42.88 -21.56
CA LYS A 311 -74.87 43.18 -20.77
C LYS A 311 -76.21 42.65 -21.29
N VAL A 312 -76.90 42.06 -20.32
CA VAL A 312 -78.33 41.77 -20.22
C VAL A 312 -78.73 42.13 -18.78
N ASP A 313 -79.74 42.98 -18.60
CA ASP A 313 -80.22 43.45 -17.29
C ASP A 313 -81.20 42.45 -16.65
N SER A 314 -81.60 42.71 -15.39
CA SER A 314 -82.55 41.90 -14.63
C SER A 314 -83.88 41.70 -15.39
N GLY A 315 -83.97 40.58 -16.12
CA GLY A 315 -85.14 40.21 -16.90
C GLY A 315 -84.91 39.41 -18.20
N GLU A 316 -83.68 39.24 -18.72
CA GLU A 316 -83.49 38.43 -19.96
C GLU A 316 -82.92 37.02 -19.69
N GLN A 317 -83.33 36.08 -20.56
CA GLN A 317 -82.97 34.66 -20.60
C GLN A 317 -82.62 34.26 -22.05
N CYS A 318 -81.37 34.47 -22.50
CA CYS A 318 -80.77 33.93 -23.76
C CYS A 318 -81.46 34.45 -25.08
N ASP A 319 -81.01 34.31 -26.34
CA ASP A 319 -79.81 33.94 -27.12
C ASP A 319 -80.09 34.41 -28.58
N ASN A 320 -79.03 34.62 -29.37
CA ASN A 320 -78.86 34.95 -30.79
C ASN A 320 -80.04 34.79 -31.77
N GLY A 321 -80.38 35.89 -32.45
CA GLY A 321 -81.17 35.89 -33.69
C GLY A 321 -81.00 37.18 -34.49
N ALA A 322 -81.04 37.08 -35.82
CA ALA A 322 -80.61 38.08 -36.80
C ALA A 322 -81.52 39.33 -36.97
N GLY A 323 -82.06 39.89 -35.88
CA GLY A 323 -82.97 41.04 -35.94
C GLY A 323 -83.17 41.79 -34.63
N ASN A 324 -82.09 42.10 -33.89
CA ASN A 324 -82.24 42.77 -32.60
C ASN A 324 -82.48 44.28 -32.78
N GLY A 325 -83.69 44.74 -32.44
CA GLY A 325 -84.10 46.14 -32.57
C GLY A 325 -85.62 46.46 -32.58
N THR A 326 -86.54 45.49 -32.43
CA THR A 326 -87.99 45.81 -32.47
C THR A 326 -88.86 44.99 -31.50
N GLY A 327 -89.33 45.62 -30.40
CA GLY A 327 -90.69 45.41 -29.87
C GLY A 327 -90.88 44.74 -28.49
N SER A 328 -91.60 45.48 -27.62
CA SER A 328 -92.12 45.27 -26.25
C SER A 328 -92.69 43.91 -25.76
N CYS A 329 -92.53 43.68 -24.45
CA CYS A 329 -93.07 42.59 -23.60
C CYS A 329 -94.61 42.44 -23.55
N SER A 330 -95.09 41.28 -23.08
CA SER A 330 -96.34 41.20 -22.31
C SER A 330 -96.35 40.06 -21.28
N ALA A 331 -97.06 40.28 -20.16
CA ALA A 331 -97.14 39.47 -18.96
C ALA A 331 -98.43 38.62 -18.87
N SER A 332 -98.39 37.40 -18.30
CA SER A 332 -99.43 36.82 -17.41
C SER A 332 -99.16 35.36 -16.92
N CYS A 333 -99.22 35.17 -15.59
CA CYS A 333 -99.56 34.00 -14.70
C CYS A 333 -99.73 32.56 -15.26
N THR A 334 -99.46 31.44 -14.53
CA THR A 334 -99.78 31.07 -13.12
C THR A 334 -99.00 29.80 -12.65
N ILE A 335 -98.84 29.58 -11.33
CA ILE A 335 -98.01 28.54 -10.65
C ILE A 335 -98.75 27.20 -10.38
N THR A 336 -98.00 26.08 -10.46
CA THR A 336 -98.28 24.77 -9.84
C THR A 336 -97.09 24.38 -8.93
N VAL A 337 -97.32 23.87 -7.71
CA VAL A 337 -96.24 23.48 -6.77
C VAL A 337 -95.72 22.07 -7.09
N VAL A 338 -94.39 21.91 -7.17
CA VAL A 338 -93.66 20.66 -7.44
C VAL A 338 -92.85 20.30 -6.18
N ASN A 339 -92.98 19.06 -5.67
CA ASN A 339 -92.20 18.51 -4.55
C ASN A 339 -90.74 18.28 -4.98
N ARG A 340 -89.76 18.67 -4.17
CA ARG A 340 -88.33 18.66 -4.55
C ARG A 340 -87.52 17.71 -3.65
N PRO A 341 -86.53 17.00 -4.20
CA PRO A 341 -85.66 16.12 -3.41
C PRO A 341 -84.81 16.92 -2.40
N PRO A 342 -84.35 16.27 -1.31
CA PRO A 342 -83.47 16.89 -0.32
C PRO A 342 -82.14 17.30 -0.93
N VAL A 343 -81.37 18.14 -0.24
CA VAL A 343 -80.02 18.57 -0.66
C VAL A 343 -78.98 18.03 0.32
N ALA A 344 -78.29 16.95 -0.07
CA ALA A 344 -77.13 16.43 0.63
C ALA A 344 -75.95 17.40 0.47
N ARG A 345 -75.38 17.84 1.60
CA ARG A 345 -74.23 18.76 1.65
C ARG A 345 -73.08 18.07 2.36
N CYS A 346 -71.99 17.83 1.63
CA CYS A 346 -70.81 17.16 2.16
C CYS A 346 -69.67 18.16 2.36
N LYS A 347 -68.85 17.94 3.38
CA LYS A 347 -67.55 18.60 3.56
C LYS A 347 -66.41 17.57 3.62
N PRO A 348 -65.26 17.84 3.00
CA PRO A 348 -64.05 17.08 3.29
C PRO A 348 -63.68 17.19 4.78
N LEU A 349 -63.09 16.12 5.32
CA LEU A 349 -62.70 16.05 6.73
C LEU A 349 -61.27 15.56 6.87
N THR A 350 -60.47 16.21 7.72
CA THR A 350 -59.12 15.76 8.10
C THR A 350 -59.11 15.41 9.58
N LEU A 351 -58.65 14.22 9.94
CA LEU A 351 -58.63 13.69 11.31
C LEU A 351 -57.25 13.17 11.69
N SER A 352 -56.83 13.29 12.95
CA SER A 352 -55.60 12.66 13.45
C SER A 352 -55.86 11.22 13.89
N ALA A 353 -54.93 10.31 13.57
CA ALA A 353 -55.00 8.91 13.97
C ALA A 353 -54.90 8.77 15.50
N ASN A 354 -55.70 7.86 16.07
CA ASN A 354 -55.65 7.51 17.50
C ASN A 354 -54.59 6.44 17.79
N ALA A 355 -54.45 6.04 19.07
CA ALA A 355 -53.48 5.04 19.52
C ALA A 355 -53.62 3.63 18.90
N THR A 356 -54.72 3.35 18.17
CA THR A 356 -54.94 2.10 17.42
C THR A 356 -54.82 2.29 15.89
N CYS A 357 -54.27 3.42 15.46
CA CYS A 357 -54.08 3.79 14.06
C CYS A 357 -55.39 3.88 13.25
N GLY A 358 -56.35 4.66 13.75
CA GLY A 358 -57.58 5.02 13.02
C GLY A 358 -58.27 6.28 13.58
N ALA A 359 -59.32 6.76 12.92
CA ALA A 359 -60.10 7.92 13.38
C ALA A 359 -61.59 7.79 13.01
N THR A 360 -62.47 8.51 13.72
CA THR A 360 -63.92 8.52 13.46
C THR A 360 -64.43 9.93 13.18
N GLY A 361 -65.40 10.07 12.27
CA GLY A 361 -65.92 11.39 11.89
C GLY A 361 -67.12 11.36 10.93
N SER A 362 -67.75 12.53 10.73
CA SER A 362 -68.93 12.70 9.87
C SER A 362 -68.68 13.73 8.77
N VAL A 363 -69.09 13.41 7.54
CA VAL A 363 -68.94 14.29 6.36
C VAL A 363 -70.14 15.22 6.12
N ASP A 364 -71.20 15.10 6.93
CA ASP A 364 -72.39 15.95 6.80
C ASP A 364 -72.07 17.41 7.14
N ASN A 365 -72.44 18.30 6.22
CA ASN A 365 -72.22 19.73 6.28
C ASN A 365 -73.55 20.50 6.31
N GLY A 366 -74.50 19.99 7.09
CA GLY A 366 -75.81 20.61 7.29
C GLY A 366 -76.77 20.35 6.13
N SER A 367 -76.86 19.08 5.70
CA SER A 367 -77.84 18.64 4.71
C SER A 367 -79.26 18.98 5.13
N SER A 368 -80.09 19.40 4.18
CA SER A 368 -81.44 19.90 4.46
C SER A 368 -82.40 19.63 3.30
N ASP A 369 -83.70 19.62 3.60
CA ASP A 369 -84.74 19.49 2.59
C ASP A 369 -85.40 20.85 2.32
N PRO A 370 -85.54 21.29 1.04
CA PRO A 370 -86.18 22.56 0.69
C PRO A 370 -87.66 22.70 1.09
N ASP A 371 -88.36 21.58 1.26
CA ASP A 371 -89.77 21.47 1.61
C ASP A 371 -89.96 21.11 3.10
N GLY A 372 -88.86 20.79 3.80
CA GLY A 372 -88.76 20.76 5.27
C GLY A 372 -89.10 19.42 5.92
N ASP A 373 -89.11 18.33 5.17
CA ASP A 373 -89.53 16.99 5.62
C ASP A 373 -88.42 15.91 5.57
N LEU A 374 -87.15 16.32 5.71
CA LEU A 374 -85.99 15.42 5.75
C LEU A 374 -86.13 14.33 6.83
N VAL A 375 -85.99 13.05 6.45
CA VAL A 375 -86.07 11.90 7.37
C VAL A 375 -84.72 11.59 8.02
N GLY A 376 -83.63 11.73 7.26
CA GLY A 376 -82.28 11.56 7.78
C GLY A 376 -81.22 11.36 6.69
N CYS A 377 -79.96 11.42 7.10
CA CYS A 377 -78.81 11.20 6.23
C CYS A 377 -77.93 10.07 6.79
N THR A 378 -77.49 9.17 5.92
CA THR A 378 -76.60 8.05 6.28
C THR A 378 -75.35 8.09 5.41
N GLN A 379 -74.18 7.89 6.02
CA GLN A 379 -72.89 7.89 5.33
C GLN A 379 -72.31 6.47 5.21
N SER A 380 -71.53 6.24 4.15
CA SER A 380 -71.02 4.91 3.79
C SER A 380 -69.95 4.32 4.73
N ALA A 381 -69.29 5.14 5.56
CA ALA A 381 -68.29 4.71 6.54
C ALA A 381 -68.19 5.72 7.70
N THR A 382 -67.88 5.26 8.91
CA THR A 382 -67.73 6.10 10.12
C THR A 382 -66.40 5.91 10.86
N ILE A 383 -65.67 4.83 10.54
CA ILE A 383 -64.33 4.52 11.04
C ILE A 383 -63.39 4.51 9.84
N PHE A 384 -62.28 5.23 9.96
CA PHE A 384 -61.33 5.46 8.89
C PHE A 384 -59.93 5.03 9.33
N SER A 385 -59.27 4.24 8.50
CA SER A 385 -57.83 4.00 8.60
C SER A 385 -57.08 5.19 7.97
N PRO A 386 -55.79 5.38 8.29
CA PRO A 386 -54.95 6.40 7.67
C PRO A 386 -55.00 6.42 6.15
N GLY A 387 -54.92 7.61 5.57
CA GLY A 387 -55.11 7.85 4.13
C GLY A 387 -56.49 8.42 3.80
N SER A 388 -56.79 8.50 2.50
CA SER A 388 -57.99 9.20 2.01
C SER A 388 -59.08 8.21 1.59
N THR A 389 -60.21 8.22 2.31
CA THR A 389 -61.39 7.38 2.03
C THR A 389 -62.52 8.22 1.45
N PRO A 390 -63.06 7.90 0.26
CA PRO A 390 -64.26 8.54 -0.25
C PRO A 390 -65.49 8.09 0.55
N VAL A 391 -66.25 9.05 1.08
CA VAL A 391 -67.49 8.78 1.83
C VAL A 391 -68.66 9.40 1.09
N THR A 392 -69.68 8.59 0.83
CA THR A 392 -70.93 9.05 0.24
C THR A 392 -71.97 9.22 1.34
N LEU A 393 -72.54 10.42 1.43
CA LEU A 393 -73.67 10.74 2.30
C LEU A 393 -74.94 10.72 1.47
N THR A 394 -75.93 9.94 1.88
CA THR A 394 -77.23 9.86 1.21
C THR A 394 -78.32 10.35 2.16
N CYS A 395 -79.10 11.33 1.72
CA CYS A 395 -80.20 11.93 2.47
C CYS A 395 -81.52 11.62 1.78
N THR A 396 -82.56 11.25 2.54
CA THR A 396 -83.88 10.88 1.99
C THR A 396 -84.99 11.66 2.71
N ASP A 397 -86.00 12.09 1.95
CA ASP A 397 -87.21 12.76 2.47
C ASP A 397 -88.34 11.76 2.81
N ARG A 398 -89.50 12.27 3.24
CA ARG A 398 -90.66 11.43 3.58
C ARG A 398 -91.42 10.94 2.34
N ALA A 399 -91.26 11.60 1.19
CA ALA A 399 -91.81 11.17 -0.10
C ALA A 399 -90.98 10.06 -0.78
N GLY A 400 -89.80 9.73 -0.23
CA GLY A 400 -88.87 8.72 -0.73
C GLY A 400 -87.91 9.24 -1.80
N LEU A 401 -87.85 10.56 -2.03
CA LEU A 401 -86.86 11.17 -2.91
C LEU A 401 -85.53 11.30 -2.14
N SER A 402 -84.42 11.09 -2.83
CA SER A 402 -83.09 11.14 -2.22
C SER A 402 -82.11 11.95 -3.05
N SER A 403 -81.13 12.52 -2.35
CA SER A 403 -79.93 13.07 -2.95
C SER A 403 -78.70 12.56 -2.22
N SER A 404 -77.58 12.54 -2.93
CA SER A 404 -76.31 12.12 -2.38
C SER A 404 -75.20 13.09 -2.77
N CYS A 405 -74.21 13.18 -1.91
CA CYS A 405 -72.96 13.85 -2.17
C CYS A 405 -71.81 12.98 -1.67
N SER A 406 -70.61 13.21 -2.20
CA SER A 406 -69.39 12.53 -1.76
C SER A 406 -68.37 13.55 -1.27
N ALA A 407 -67.67 13.20 -0.19
CA ALA A 407 -66.51 13.95 0.29
C ALA A 407 -65.39 13.00 0.71
N MET A 408 -64.15 13.49 0.64
CA MET A 408 -62.97 12.74 1.08
C MET A 408 -62.75 12.95 2.57
N VAL A 409 -62.60 11.86 3.32
CA VAL A 409 -62.05 11.88 4.68
C VAL A 409 -60.60 11.47 4.60
N THR A 410 -59.69 12.31 5.10
CA THR A 410 -58.25 12.01 5.17
C THR A 410 -57.84 11.88 6.62
N VAL A 411 -57.34 10.71 6.99
CA VAL A 411 -56.75 10.49 8.32
C VAL A 411 -55.23 10.63 8.21
N VAL A 412 -54.66 11.52 9.02
CA VAL A 412 -53.21 11.79 9.10
C VAL A 412 -52.67 11.31 10.43
N ASP A 413 -51.42 10.89 10.47
CA ASP A 413 -50.69 10.65 11.72
C ASP A 413 -49.71 11.80 11.96
N ASP A 414 -49.84 12.47 13.11
CA ASP A 414 -49.03 13.61 13.53
C ASP A 414 -48.10 13.29 14.72
N SER A 415 -48.11 12.04 15.19
CA SER A 415 -47.28 11.60 16.32
C SER A 415 -45.92 11.10 15.82
N ALA A 416 -44.83 11.63 16.38
CA ALA A 416 -43.48 11.18 16.02
C ALA A 416 -43.13 9.82 16.67
N PRO A 417 -42.38 8.95 15.98
CA PRO A 417 -41.99 7.65 16.52
C PRO A 417 -41.07 7.79 17.72
N SER A 418 -41.13 6.84 18.66
CA SER A 418 -40.16 6.71 19.74
C SER A 418 -38.90 6.00 19.26
N ILE A 419 -37.71 6.43 19.73
CA ILE A 419 -36.41 5.86 19.36
C ILE A 419 -35.54 5.62 20.61
N SER A 420 -34.85 4.49 20.64
CA SER A 420 -33.87 4.10 21.67
C SER A 420 -32.51 3.85 21.03
N CYS A 421 -31.47 4.50 21.56
CA CYS A 421 -30.12 4.49 20.99
C CYS A 421 -29.24 3.35 21.52
N PRO A 422 -28.26 2.89 20.72
CA PRO A 422 -27.21 1.99 21.20
C PRO A 422 -26.28 2.69 22.19
N ASP A 423 -25.50 1.90 22.94
CA ASP A 423 -24.54 2.39 23.91
C ASP A 423 -23.36 3.13 23.24
N ASN A 424 -22.62 3.91 24.04
CA ASN A 424 -21.37 4.52 23.59
C ASN A 424 -20.30 3.43 23.44
N LEU A 425 -19.44 3.58 22.43
CA LEU A 425 -18.39 2.62 22.10
C LEU A 425 -17.00 3.23 22.26
N GLU A 426 -16.06 2.39 22.68
CA GLU A 426 -14.64 2.70 22.69
C GLU A 426 -13.90 1.68 21.81
N ALA A 427 -12.99 2.15 20.97
CA ALA A 427 -12.24 1.31 20.04
C ALA A 427 -10.76 1.70 19.99
N GLU A 428 -9.91 0.71 19.74
CA GLU A 428 -8.48 0.89 19.59
C GLU A 428 -8.13 1.30 18.15
N CYS A 429 -7.27 2.29 18.01
CA CYS A 429 -6.72 2.65 16.71
C CYS A 429 -5.72 1.57 16.21
N THR A 430 -5.91 1.10 14.97
CA THR A 430 -5.15 -0.02 14.38
C THR A 430 -4.51 0.33 13.04
N GLY A 431 -4.38 1.63 12.74
CA GLY A 431 -3.85 2.13 11.47
C GLY A 431 -4.33 3.55 11.15
N TYR A 432 -3.83 4.53 11.91
CA TYR A 432 -4.25 5.95 11.95
C TYR A 432 -5.73 6.22 12.34
N ARG A 433 -6.57 5.18 12.37
CA ARG A 433 -8.01 5.19 12.65
C ARG A 433 -8.51 3.80 13.05
N ALA A 434 -9.71 3.71 13.60
CA ALA A 434 -10.39 2.45 13.93
C ALA A 434 -11.62 2.24 13.05
N LEU A 435 -11.86 1.02 12.57
CA LEU A 435 -13.12 0.63 11.93
C LEU A 435 -14.10 0.23 13.04
N VAL A 436 -15.22 0.95 13.16
CA VAL A 436 -16.20 0.74 14.23
C VAL A 436 -17.60 0.75 13.62
N ASP A 437 -18.45 -0.19 14.04
CA ASP A 437 -19.89 -0.11 13.85
C ASP A 437 -20.53 0.53 15.10
N PRO A 438 -21.13 1.74 14.99
CA PRO A 438 -21.77 2.42 16.12
C PRO A 438 -23.02 1.73 16.69
N GLY A 439 -23.43 0.60 16.10
CA GLY A 439 -24.57 -0.20 16.52
C GLY A 439 -25.88 0.29 15.91
N GLU A 440 -26.93 -0.52 16.05
CA GLU A 440 -28.25 -0.25 15.50
C GLU A 440 -29.20 0.30 16.58
N ALA A 441 -29.93 1.36 16.25
CA ALA A 441 -31.01 1.89 17.10
C ALA A 441 -32.31 1.09 16.92
N SER A 442 -33.23 1.21 17.87
CA SER A 442 -34.57 0.61 17.78
C SER A 442 -35.66 1.66 17.96
N GLY A 443 -36.87 1.42 17.44
CA GLY A 443 -37.96 2.37 17.57
C GLY A 443 -39.35 1.76 17.43
N PHE A 444 -40.34 2.46 17.97
CA PHE A 444 -41.75 2.06 17.98
C PHE A 444 -42.65 3.25 17.67
N ASP A 445 -43.75 2.99 16.98
CA ASP A 445 -44.77 3.96 16.63
C ASP A 445 -46.19 3.38 16.80
N ASN A 446 -47.20 4.22 17.04
CA ASN A 446 -48.59 3.79 17.22
C ASN A 446 -49.24 3.31 15.91
N CYS A 447 -48.71 3.72 14.76
CA CYS A 447 -49.22 3.40 13.43
C CYS A 447 -48.31 2.47 12.62
N GLY A 448 -47.32 1.83 13.25
CA GLY A 448 -46.50 0.80 12.62
C GLY A 448 -45.10 0.71 13.22
N VAL A 449 -44.20 0.04 12.50
CA VAL A 449 -42.78 0.02 12.84
C VAL A 449 -42.08 1.13 12.06
N PRO A 450 -41.43 2.10 12.71
CA PRO A 450 -40.70 3.16 12.01
C PRO A 450 -39.45 2.62 11.34
N THR A 451 -39.06 3.25 10.23
CA THR A 451 -37.78 2.98 9.55
C THR A 451 -36.64 3.65 10.33
N ILE A 452 -35.67 2.86 10.79
CA ILE A 452 -34.48 3.34 11.49
C ILE A 452 -33.33 3.50 10.49
N ARG A 453 -32.56 4.59 10.59
CA ARG A 453 -31.33 4.80 9.84
C ARG A 453 -30.22 5.32 10.75
N GLY A 454 -29.17 4.53 10.89
CA GLY A 454 -27.92 4.88 11.57
C GLY A 454 -26.79 5.27 10.61
N PRO A 455 -25.60 5.63 11.14
CA PRO A 455 -24.39 5.92 10.37
C PRO A 455 -23.79 4.68 9.69
N GLY A 456 -24.06 3.47 10.19
CA GLY A 456 -23.42 2.22 9.78
C GLY A 456 -21.94 2.13 10.19
N GLU A 457 -21.31 1.01 9.84
CA GLU A 457 -19.87 0.79 10.04
C GLU A 457 -19.03 1.85 9.31
N GLY A 458 -18.04 2.40 9.99
CA GLY A 458 -17.18 3.45 9.45
C GLY A 458 -15.84 3.58 10.16
N TYR A 459 -14.94 4.35 9.56
CA TYR A 459 -13.65 4.64 10.16
C TYR A 459 -13.69 5.91 11.02
N TYR A 460 -13.28 5.79 12.27
CA TYR A 460 -13.22 6.87 13.24
C TYR A 460 -11.76 7.18 13.58
N GLY A 461 -11.39 8.45 13.48
CA GLY A 461 -10.06 8.93 13.91
C GLY A 461 -9.98 9.05 15.43
N LEU A 462 -8.77 9.22 15.95
CA LEU A 462 -8.51 9.43 17.38
C LEU A 462 -9.40 10.54 17.98
N GLY A 463 -9.93 10.28 19.18
CA GLY A 463 -10.85 11.14 19.90
C GLY A 463 -12.31 10.66 19.83
N THR A 464 -13.21 11.49 20.35
CA THR A 464 -14.64 11.15 20.45
C THR A 464 -15.44 11.75 19.29
N THR A 465 -16.17 10.90 18.58
CA THR A 465 -17.09 11.27 17.50
C THR A 465 -18.53 10.96 17.91
N THR A 466 -19.42 11.95 17.86
CA THR A 466 -20.86 11.74 18.08
C THR A 466 -21.54 11.33 16.77
N VAL A 467 -22.28 10.23 16.80
CA VAL A 467 -23.08 9.76 15.66
C VAL A 467 -24.57 9.89 15.93
N THR A 468 -25.39 10.01 14.88
CA THR A 468 -26.83 10.26 14.98
C THR A 468 -27.64 9.17 14.27
N HIS A 469 -28.65 8.64 14.95
CA HIS A 469 -29.66 7.72 14.43
C HIS A 469 -30.98 8.45 14.23
N LYS A 470 -31.72 8.07 13.18
CA LYS A 470 -33.00 8.68 12.80
C LYS A 470 -34.07 7.62 12.62
N ALA A 471 -35.20 7.75 13.31
CA ALA A 471 -36.41 6.99 13.05
C ALA A 471 -37.38 7.83 12.21
N THR A 472 -38.04 7.22 11.23
CA THR A 472 -39.08 7.86 10.41
C THR A 472 -40.26 6.91 10.30
N ASP A 473 -41.45 7.33 10.73
CA ASP A 473 -42.65 6.51 10.59
C ASP A 473 -43.17 6.47 9.15
N TYR A 474 -44.28 5.76 8.92
CA TYR A 474 -44.89 5.62 7.59
C TYR A 474 -45.47 6.94 7.04
N PHE A 475 -45.82 7.88 7.91
CA PHE A 475 -46.43 9.17 7.56
C PHE A 475 -45.41 10.31 7.46
N GLY A 476 -44.14 10.02 7.74
CA GLY A 476 -43.02 10.94 7.60
C GLY A 476 -42.65 11.71 8.87
N ASN A 477 -43.24 11.39 10.03
CA ASN A 477 -42.80 12.00 11.29
C ASN A 477 -41.45 11.39 11.71
N VAL A 478 -40.63 12.19 12.38
CA VAL A 478 -39.22 11.89 12.62
C VAL A 478 -38.84 12.06 14.08
N SER A 479 -38.02 11.14 14.58
CA SER A 479 -37.24 11.33 15.81
C SER A 479 -35.78 10.95 15.62
N THR A 480 -34.91 11.47 16.48
CA THR A 480 -33.46 11.22 16.42
C THR A 480 -32.89 10.95 17.81
N CYS A 481 -31.84 10.15 17.88
CA CYS A 481 -31.02 9.98 19.08
C CYS A 481 -29.54 9.87 18.70
N THR A 482 -28.62 9.99 19.66
CA THR A 482 -27.17 9.98 19.41
C THR A 482 -26.43 9.08 20.39
N ASN A 483 -25.39 8.40 19.93
CA ASN A 483 -24.35 7.77 20.75
C ASN A 483 -22.95 8.23 20.29
N THR A 484 -21.91 7.94 21.08
CA THR A 484 -20.53 8.36 20.78
C THR A 484 -19.62 7.18 20.51
N VAL A 485 -18.71 7.33 19.55
CA VAL A 485 -17.56 6.44 19.30
C VAL A 485 -16.29 7.16 19.74
N THR A 486 -15.59 6.62 20.73
CA THR A 486 -14.29 7.12 21.17
C THR A 486 -13.18 6.21 20.66
N VAL A 487 -12.28 6.74 19.85
CA VAL A 487 -11.08 6.01 19.42
C VAL A 487 -9.90 6.47 20.25
N VAL A 488 -9.30 5.53 20.97
CA VAL A 488 -8.09 5.73 21.76
C VAL A 488 -6.93 4.97 21.13
N ASP A 489 -5.73 5.39 21.48
CA ASP A 489 -4.52 4.63 21.21
C ASP A 489 -3.88 4.25 22.54
N THR A 490 -3.81 2.95 22.77
CA THR A 490 -3.27 2.33 23.98
C THR A 490 -1.97 1.56 23.70
N GLN A 491 -1.52 1.53 22.45
CA GLN A 491 -0.34 0.79 22.03
C GLN A 491 0.90 1.67 22.09
N ALA A 492 2.01 1.12 22.58
CA ALA A 492 3.28 1.82 22.57
C ALA A 492 3.94 1.76 21.18
N PRO A 493 4.74 2.76 20.78
CA PRO A 493 5.48 2.72 19.52
C PRO A 493 6.48 1.55 19.47
N GLU A 494 6.85 1.12 18.27
CA GLU A 494 7.92 0.14 18.06
C GLU A 494 9.24 0.86 17.75
N ILE A 495 10.30 0.58 18.52
CA ILE A 495 11.66 1.10 18.27
C ILE A 495 12.49 0.03 17.55
N SER A 496 13.14 0.41 16.45
CA SER A 496 14.13 -0.39 15.74
C SER A 496 15.50 0.26 15.80
N LEU A 497 16.46 -0.39 16.47
CA LEU A 497 17.84 0.12 16.59
C LEU A 497 18.56 0.06 15.24
N ALA A 498 19.28 1.13 14.89
CA ALA A 498 20.21 1.09 13.76
C ALA A 498 21.53 0.45 14.24
N GLY A 499 21.96 -0.66 13.64
CA GLY A 499 23.09 -1.45 14.13
C GLY A 499 22.69 -2.43 15.24
N TYR A 500 23.67 -2.98 15.98
CA TYR A 500 23.41 -4.04 16.97
C TYR A 500 22.91 -3.50 18.32
N SER A 501 22.11 -4.32 19.01
CA SER A 501 21.72 -4.11 20.42
C SER A 501 22.88 -4.34 21.38
N ASP A 502 23.87 -5.15 20.98
CA ASP A 502 25.05 -5.45 21.78
C ASP A 502 26.31 -5.10 20.99
N VAL A 503 27.13 -4.21 21.55
CA VAL A 503 28.36 -3.72 20.93
C VAL A 503 29.52 -3.96 21.88
N THR A 504 30.49 -4.76 21.48
CA THR A 504 31.74 -4.93 22.23
C THR A 504 32.82 -4.04 21.62
N LEU A 505 33.54 -3.29 22.46
CA LEU A 505 34.63 -2.42 22.02
C LEU A 505 35.80 -2.44 23.01
N GLU A 506 37.03 -2.37 22.51
CA GLU A 506 38.21 -2.23 23.36
C GLU A 506 38.26 -0.88 24.06
N CYS A 507 38.90 -0.86 25.22
CA CYS A 507 39.23 0.38 25.90
C CYS A 507 39.83 1.43 24.94
N ARG A 508 39.40 2.68 25.08
CA ARG A 508 39.87 3.88 24.39
C ARG A 508 39.54 3.94 22.89
N THR A 509 38.79 2.98 22.36
CA THR A 509 38.20 3.12 21.04
C THR A 509 37.10 4.18 21.06
N THR A 510 36.87 4.85 19.93
CA THR A 510 35.79 5.82 19.80
C THR A 510 34.49 5.07 19.57
N TYR A 511 33.51 5.28 20.45
CA TYR A 511 32.15 4.81 20.23
C TYR A 511 31.37 5.83 19.40
N VAL A 512 30.77 5.38 18.29
CA VAL A 512 29.86 6.18 17.46
C VAL A 512 28.46 5.61 17.63
N GLU A 513 27.54 6.45 18.08
CA GLU A 513 26.14 6.08 18.26
C GLU A 513 25.46 5.91 16.89
N ALA A 514 24.93 4.71 16.63
CA ALA A 514 24.35 4.37 15.34
C ALA A 514 22.89 4.86 15.16
N GLY A 515 22.21 5.24 16.24
CA GLY A 515 20.83 5.74 16.24
C GLY A 515 19.78 4.64 16.34
N ALA A 516 18.52 5.04 16.22
CA ALA A 516 17.34 4.18 16.15
C ALA A 516 16.23 4.88 15.36
N SER A 517 15.27 4.09 14.87
CA SER A 517 14.03 4.55 14.25
C SER A 517 12.84 4.10 15.11
N ALA A 518 11.71 4.80 14.99
CA ALA A 518 10.51 4.43 15.71
C ALA A 518 9.27 4.61 14.85
N THR A 519 8.32 3.68 14.94
CA THR A 519 7.05 3.71 14.22
C THR A 519 5.90 3.35 15.13
N ASP A 520 4.78 4.00 14.94
CA ASP A 520 3.54 3.76 15.66
C ASP A 520 2.37 3.53 14.69
N GLN A 521 1.40 2.69 15.06
CA GLN A 521 0.27 2.37 14.19
C GLN A 521 -0.69 3.55 13.99
N CYS A 522 -0.78 4.45 14.97
CA CYS A 522 -1.71 5.57 15.00
C CYS A 522 -1.06 6.90 14.64
N TYR A 523 0.23 7.04 14.95
CA TYR A 523 1.01 8.26 14.73
C TYR A 523 2.07 8.14 13.63
N GLY A 524 2.31 6.95 13.09
CA GLY A 524 3.22 6.75 11.96
C GLY A 524 4.70 6.85 12.37
N ASP A 525 5.53 7.51 11.56
CA ASP A 525 6.98 7.63 11.82
C ASP A 525 7.25 8.62 12.97
N LEU A 526 7.79 8.08 14.06
CA LEU A 526 8.19 8.80 15.27
C LEU A 526 9.72 8.88 15.44
N THR A 527 10.50 8.58 14.40
CA THR A 527 11.96 8.53 14.46
C THR A 527 12.60 9.83 15.00
N ALA A 528 12.06 10.98 14.63
CA ALA A 528 12.55 12.28 15.10
C ALA A 528 12.28 12.53 16.60
N ALA A 529 11.35 11.80 17.22
CA ALA A 529 11.00 11.91 18.63
C ALA A 529 11.79 10.95 19.53
N VAL A 530 12.61 10.07 18.96
CA VAL A 530 13.46 9.15 19.74
C VAL A 530 14.52 9.94 20.49
N THR A 531 14.57 9.73 21.81
CA THR A 531 15.60 10.28 22.69
C THR A 531 16.56 9.18 23.14
N VAL A 532 17.85 9.51 23.23
CA VAL A 532 18.88 8.57 23.68
C VAL A 532 19.48 9.10 24.98
N SER A 533 19.52 8.24 26.00
CA SER A 533 20.14 8.53 27.29
C SER A 533 21.18 7.47 27.66
N GLY A 534 22.07 7.81 28.59
CA GLY A 534 23.25 7.01 28.91
C GLY A 534 24.51 7.56 28.26
N THR A 535 25.67 7.14 28.77
CA THR A 535 26.96 7.50 28.20
C THR A 535 27.88 6.29 28.24
N VAL A 536 28.69 6.12 27.20
CA VAL A 536 29.70 5.05 27.15
C VAL A 536 31.05 5.66 27.53
N ASN A 537 31.63 5.21 28.65
CA ASN A 537 32.99 5.59 29.00
C ASN A 537 33.96 4.54 28.45
N THR A 538 34.47 4.79 27.25
CA THR A 538 35.39 3.83 26.61
C THR A 538 36.72 3.70 27.34
N LYS A 539 37.03 4.50 28.36
CA LYS A 539 38.31 4.40 29.12
C LYS A 539 38.27 3.43 30.30
N VAL A 540 37.13 2.86 30.62
CA VAL A 540 36.96 1.97 31.77
C VAL A 540 36.27 0.69 31.28
N PRO A 541 36.77 -0.51 31.60
CA PRO A 541 36.10 -1.73 31.23
C PRO A 541 34.77 -1.86 31.98
N GLY A 542 33.74 -2.34 31.29
CA GLY A 542 32.41 -2.51 31.84
C GLY A 542 31.32 -2.43 30.77
N THR A 543 30.12 -2.84 31.12
CA THR A 543 28.95 -2.72 30.25
C THR A 543 28.23 -1.40 30.52
N TYR A 544 28.09 -0.60 29.47
CA TYR A 544 27.36 0.67 29.46
C TYR A 544 26.05 0.47 28.71
N VAL A 545 24.93 0.85 29.31
CA VAL A 545 23.63 0.74 28.66
C VAL A 545 23.20 2.10 28.12
N LEU A 546 22.88 2.16 26.84
CA LEU A 546 22.18 3.27 26.21
C LEU A 546 20.70 2.92 26.13
N THR A 547 19.86 3.87 26.54
CA THR A 547 18.41 3.72 26.60
C THR A 547 17.80 4.63 25.56
N TYR A 548 17.04 4.04 24.64
CA TYR A 548 16.27 4.73 23.60
C TYR A 548 14.84 4.79 24.07
N THR A 549 14.28 5.99 24.15
CA THR A 549 12.91 6.21 24.61
C THR A 549 12.17 7.05 23.58
N VAL A 550 10.98 6.61 23.21
CA VAL A 550 10.05 7.35 22.37
C VAL A 550 8.67 7.31 23.02
N LYS A 551 7.96 8.43 22.93
CA LYS A 551 6.60 8.58 23.45
C LYS A 551 5.74 9.16 22.34
N ASP A 552 4.59 8.54 22.09
CA ASP A 552 3.62 9.07 21.15
C ASP A 552 2.80 10.23 21.76
N ALA A 553 1.85 10.75 20.99
CA ALA A 553 1.00 11.85 21.44
C ALA A 553 -0.17 11.41 22.36
N SER A 554 -0.53 10.12 22.40
CA SER A 554 -1.46 9.53 23.38
C SER A 554 -0.80 9.34 24.75
N GLY A 555 0.53 9.32 24.77
CA GLY A 555 1.36 9.18 25.94
C GLY A 555 1.85 7.76 26.20
N ASN A 556 1.71 6.83 25.24
CA ASN A 556 2.30 5.51 25.35
C ASN A 556 3.80 5.60 25.06
N GLU A 557 4.58 4.85 25.83
CA GLU A 557 6.05 4.99 25.84
C GLU A 557 6.69 3.63 25.55
N ALA A 558 7.66 3.65 24.64
CA ALA A 558 8.47 2.49 24.32
C ALA A 558 9.93 2.74 24.66
N THR A 559 10.60 1.68 25.12
CA THR A 559 12.01 1.72 25.47
C THR A 559 12.75 0.57 24.83
N ALA A 560 13.90 0.85 24.21
CA ALA A 560 14.85 -0.13 23.74
C ALA A 560 16.22 0.13 24.37
N TYR A 561 17.06 -0.90 24.42
CA TYR A 561 18.37 -0.84 25.05
C TYR A 561 19.47 -1.24 24.08
N ARG A 562 20.59 -0.53 24.13
CA ARG A 562 21.85 -0.98 23.56
C ARG A 562 22.87 -1.18 24.68
N SER A 563 23.41 -2.39 24.80
CA SER A 563 24.51 -2.69 25.71
C SER A 563 25.84 -2.51 24.98
N VAL A 564 26.70 -1.66 25.52
CA VAL A 564 28.05 -1.42 25.00
C VAL A 564 29.05 -1.95 26.01
N THR A 565 29.65 -3.10 25.73
CA THR A 565 30.64 -3.73 26.61
C THR A 565 32.04 -3.27 26.23
N VAL A 566 32.63 -2.48 27.12
CA VAL A 566 34.03 -2.08 27.03
C VAL A 566 34.87 -3.17 27.69
N VAL A 567 35.74 -3.78 26.92
CA VAL A 567 36.62 -4.85 27.40
C VAL A 567 38.05 -4.32 27.55
N PRO A 568 38.80 -4.81 28.56
CA PRO A 568 40.21 -4.47 28.67
C PRO A 568 41.01 -5.21 27.60
N GLY A 569 42.20 -4.68 27.28
CA GLY A 569 43.15 -5.43 26.45
C GLY A 569 43.67 -6.69 27.16
N ALA A 570 44.56 -7.43 26.50
CA ALA A 570 45.09 -8.73 26.96
C ALA A 570 45.68 -8.77 28.39
N SER A 571 45.99 -7.62 28.99
CA SER A 571 46.48 -7.51 30.38
C SER A 571 45.38 -7.37 31.44
N GLY A 572 44.11 -7.20 31.04
CA GLY A 572 43.02 -6.91 31.95
C GLY A 572 42.88 -5.43 32.34
N THR A 573 43.69 -4.52 31.77
CA THR A 573 43.57 -3.06 31.98
C THR A 573 43.45 -2.28 30.68
N CYS A 574 43.02 -1.01 30.75
CA CYS A 574 43.01 -0.10 29.59
C CYS A 574 44.39 0.55 29.31
N ASP A 575 45.44 0.19 30.07
CA ASP A 575 46.74 0.88 30.05
C ASP A 575 47.85 0.14 29.30
N ASP A 576 47.67 -1.14 29.01
CA ASP A 576 48.72 -1.92 28.33
C ASP A 576 48.58 -1.84 26.82
N ARG A 577 49.12 -0.75 26.25
CA ARG A 577 49.38 -0.61 24.81
C ARG A 577 50.79 -1.11 24.47
N GLY A 578 51.01 -2.40 24.63
CA GLY A 578 52.02 -3.13 23.86
C GLY A 578 51.26 -3.97 22.85
N GLY A 579 51.53 -3.82 21.56
CA GLY A 579 50.65 -4.28 20.48
C GLY A 579 50.22 -5.73 20.53
N GLY A 580 49.24 -6.05 19.69
CA GLY A 580 48.60 -7.35 19.72
C GLY A 580 47.24 -7.39 19.09
N TRP A 581 46.40 -8.26 19.65
CA TRP A 581 45.02 -8.44 19.24
C TRP A 581 44.13 -7.34 19.81
N ILE A 582 43.26 -6.79 18.97
CA ILE A 582 42.35 -5.69 19.28
C ILE A 582 40.94 -6.12 18.89
N LEU A 583 40.00 -6.19 19.84
CA LEU A 583 38.61 -6.51 19.50
C LEU A 583 38.01 -5.47 18.55
N THR A 584 37.26 -5.99 17.59
CA THR A 584 36.40 -5.21 16.71
C THR A 584 34.97 -5.28 17.26
N GLY A 585 34.00 -4.70 16.53
CA GLY A 585 32.61 -5.08 16.75
C GLY A 585 32.41 -6.60 16.55
N SER A 586 31.33 -7.14 17.13
CA SER A 586 30.92 -8.53 16.92
C SER A 586 30.01 -8.65 15.70
N MET A 587 29.95 -9.86 15.13
CA MET A 587 28.92 -10.25 14.16
C MET A 587 27.54 -10.28 14.83
N ALA A 588 26.48 -10.20 14.03
CA ALA A 588 25.10 -10.30 14.50
C ALA A 588 24.82 -11.64 15.19
N LEU A 589 25.39 -12.70 14.63
CA LEU A 589 25.15 -14.08 15.04
C LEU A 589 26.47 -14.83 15.18
N PRO A 590 26.56 -15.79 16.12
CA PRO A 590 27.75 -16.61 16.27
C PRO A 590 27.97 -17.48 15.04
N ARG A 591 29.24 -17.66 14.64
CA ARG A 591 29.59 -18.45 13.46
C ARG A 591 30.64 -19.50 13.77
N LEU A 592 30.29 -20.76 13.57
CA LEU A 592 31.17 -21.92 13.68
C LEU A 592 31.23 -22.67 12.35
N LEU A 593 32.41 -23.18 11.96
CA LEU A 593 32.60 -23.90 10.69
C LEU A 593 32.17 -23.05 9.47
N HIS A 594 32.45 -21.75 9.60
CA HIS A 594 32.22 -20.71 8.61
C HIS A 594 33.51 -20.46 7.83
N THR A 595 33.44 -19.61 6.82
CA THR A 595 34.61 -19.11 6.08
C THR A 595 34.66 -17.59 6.12
N ALA A 596 35.86 -17.04 5.97
CA ALA A 596 36.09 -15.60 5.82
C ALA A 596 36.96 -15.38 4.58
N THR A 597 36.56 -14.45 3.71
CA THR A 597 37.22 -14.20 2.43
C THR A 597 37.42 -12.70 2.22
N LEU A 598 38.66 -12.27 1.99
CA LEU A 598 38.99 -10.88 1.67
C LEU A 598 38.54 -10.52 0.23
N LEU A 599 37.69 -9.52 0.09
CA LEU A 599 37.17 -9.02 -1.18
C LEU A 599 38.10 -7.97 -1.80
N ASP A 600 37.90 -7.66 -3.08
CA ASP A 600 38.72 -6.67 -3.81
C ASP A 600 38.60 -5.24 -3.27
N ASP A 601 37.46 -4.92 -2.66
CA ASP A 601 37.23 -3.62 -2.01
C ASP A 601 37.82 -3.53 -0.59
N GLY A 602 38.53 -4.58 -0.16
CA GLY A 602 39.15 -4.67 1.16
C GLY A 602 38.23 -5.14 2.29
N LYS A 603 36.93 -5.33 2.05
CA LYS A 603 36.03 -5.92 3.06
C LYS A 603 36.27 -7.41 3.22
N VAL A 604 35.87 -7.97 4.36
CA VAL A 604 35.91 -9.43 4.58
C VAL A 604 34.48 -9.97 4.59
N LEU A 605 34.18 -10.87 3.65
CA LEU A 605 32.95 -11.64 3.63
C LEU A 605 33.06 -12.81 4.60
N VAL A 606 32.16 -12.87 5.57
CA VAL A 606 32.06 -13.98 6.52
C VAL A 606 30.74 -14.71 6.31
N ALA A 607 30.83 -15.99 5.98
CA ALA A 607 29.72 -16.73 5.41
C ALA A 607 29.64 -18.17 5.93
N GLY A 608 28.41 -18.69 5.95
CA GLY A 608 28.07 -20.04 6.39
C GLY A 608 28.16 -20.25 7.90
N GLY A 609 28.37 -21.51 8.27
CA GLY A 609 28.21 -22.02 9.64
C GLY A 609 26.81 -22.55 9.89
N PHE A 610 26.25 -22.32 11.09
CA PHE A 610 24.86 -22.69 11.41
C PHE A 610 23.83 -21.72 10.83
N ASN A 611 24.27 -20.57 10.31
CA ASN A 611 23.40 -19.50 9.87
C ASN A 611 23.27 -19.49 8.35
N THR A 612 22.09 -19.12 7.87
CA THR A 612 21.76 -18.85 6.46
C THR A 612 22.01 -17.39 6.08
N THR A 613 22.68 -16.64 6.94
CA THR A 613 23.06 -15.24 6.68
C THR A 613 24.55 -15.17 6.37
N SER A 614 25.00 -14.06 5.79
CA SER A 614 26.41 -13.68 5.72
C SER A 614 26.56 -12.20 6.04
N GLU A 615 27.76 -11.83 6.46
CA GLU A 615 28.07 -10.48 6.90
C GLU A 615 29.39 -9.99 6.28
N LEU A 616 29.51 -8.68 6.14
CA LEU A 616 30.70 -8.00 5.67
C LEU A 616 31.33 -7.21 6.82
N TYR A 617 32.59 -7.49 7.10
CA TYR A 617 33.42 -6.64 7.94
C TYR A 617 34.10 -5.57 7.10
N ASN A 618 33.92 -4.30 7.48
CA ASN A 618 34.64 -3.18 6.89
C ASN A 618 35.85 -2.81 7.79
N PRO A 619 37.10 -3.06 7.36
CA PRO A 619 38.27 -2.79 8.20
C PRO A 619 38.56 -1.30 8.40
N VAL A 620 38.03 -0.42 7.54
CA VAL A 620 38.23 1.04 7.67
C VAL A 620 37.35 1.59 8.79
N THR A 621 36.07 1.23 8.79
CA THR A 621 35.10 1.70 9.79
C THR A 621 35.02 0.80 11.02
N LYS A 622 35.60 -0.40 10.95
CA LYS A 622 35.54 -1.46 11.98
C LYS A 622 34.10 -1.93 12.29
N THR A 623 33.22 -1.83 11.30
CA THR A 623 31.79 -2.17 11.43
C THR A 623 31.42 -3.41 10.63
N TRP A 624 30.36 -4.09 11.08
CA TRP A 624 29.72 -5.19 10.37
C TRP A 624 28.45 -4.73 9.66
N SER A 625 28.11 -5.40 8.58
CA SER A 625 26.86 -5.18 7.85
C SER A 625 26.35 -6.49 7.25
N ALA A 626 25.03 -6.68 7.20
CA ALA A 626 24.42 -7.84 6.57
C ALA A 626 24.49 -7.76 5.03
N THR A 627 24.50 -8.91 4.36
CA THR A 627 24.32 -9.01 2.90
C THR A 627 22.85 -9.05 2.50
N GLY A 628 22.52 -8.70 1.25
CA GLY A 628 21.14 -8.41 0.81
C GLY A 628 20.21 -9.61 0.54
N ASN A 629 20.68 -10.87 0.64
CA ASN A 629 19.87 -12.09 0.59
C ASN A 629 20.50 -13.22 1.41
N ASN A 630 19.67 -14.20 1.79
CA ASN A 630 20.11 -15.37 2.57
C ASN A 630 20.94 -16.33 1.71
N LEU A 631 22.05 -16.77 2.29
CA LEU A 631 22.90 -17.87 1.85
C LEU A 631 22.23 -19.20 2.24
N GLY A 632 22.33 -20.24 1.42
CA GLY A 632 21.95 -21.59 1.84
C GLY A 632 22.74 -22.06 3.07
N SER A 633 22.31 -23.15 3.71
CA SER A 633 23.07 -23.65 4.86
C SER A 633 24.40 -24.27 4.41
N HIS A 634 25.51 -23.63 4.77
CA HIS A 634 26.87 -24.05 4.40
C HIS A 634 27.74 -24.21 5.65
N ARG A 635 27.54 -25.27 6.43
CA ARG A 635 28.44 -25.62 7.53
C ARG A 635 29.58 -26.51 7.04
N GLY A 636 30.82 -26.20 7.40
CA GLY A 636 31.99 -27.04 7.04
C GLY A 636 32.32 -27.06 5.54
N HIS A 637 31.89 -26.02 4.83
CA HIS A 637 32.14 -25.74 3.42
C HIS A 637 33.53 -25.12 3.21
N THR A 638 33.89 -24.87 1.95
CA THR A 638 35.03 -24.02 1.57
C THR A 638 34.56 -22.79 0.80
N ALA A 639 35.29 -21.68 0.95
CA ALA A 639 35.10 -20.47 0.17
C ALA A 639 36.37 -20.16 -0.63
N THR A 640 36.21 -19.81 -1.90
CA THR A 640 37.32 -19.47 -2.79
C THR A 640 36.96 -18.23 -3.59
N LYS A 641 37.76 -17.17 -3.41
CA LYS A 641 37.67 -15.98 -4.26
C LYS A 641 38.14 -16.31 -5.67
N LEU A 642 37.34 -15.96 -6.67
CA LEU A 642 37.59 -16.17 -8.08
C LEU A 642 38.37 -15.00 -8.69
N THR A 643 38.94 -15.20 -9.88
CA THR A 643 39.72 -14.17 -10.59
C THR A 643 38.91 -12.94 -10.99
N ASP A 644 37.58 -13.05 -11.04
CA ASP A 644 36.65 -11.96 -11.34
C ASP A 644 36.05 -11.29 -10.09
N GLY A 645 36.58 -11.61 -8.90
CA GLY A 645 36.19 -11.02 -7.62
C GLY A 645 34.99 -11.67 -6.94
N ARG A 646 34.25 -12.56 -7.63
CA ARG A 646 33.18 -13.36 -6.98
C ARG A 646 33.77 -14.33 -5.96
N VAL A 647 32.96 -14.78 -5.01
CA VAL A 647 33.38 -15.83 -4.04
C VAL A 647 32.50 -17.06 -4.23
N LEU A 648 33.13 -18.19 -4.58
CA LEU A 648 32.47 -19.49 -4.62
C LEU A 648 32.46 -20.09 -3.22
N ILE A 649 31.27 -20.44 -2.74
CA ILE A 649 31.08 -21.34 -1.61
C ILE A 649 30.70 -22.72 -2.15
N ALA A 650 31.36 -23.77 -1.68
CA ALA A 650 31.15 -25.13 -2.15
C ALA A 650 31.05 -26.15 -1.01
N GLY A 651 30.05 -27.03 -1.09
CA GLY A 651 29.81 -28.13 -0.17
C GLY A 651 29.36 -27.67 1.21
N GLY A 652 29.57 -28.53 2.20
CA GLY A 652 28.99 -28.36 3.52
C GLY A 652 27.50 -28.72 3.54
N GLY A 653 26.78 -28.21 4.54
CA GLY A 653 25.32 -28.37 4.60
C GLY A 653 24.70 -27.86 5.90
N SER A 654 23.45 -28.20 6.13
CA SER A 654 22.77 -27.98 7.42
C SER A 654 23.09 -29.11 8.39
N CYS A 655 23.00 -28.88 9.69
CA CYS A 655 23.10 -29.99 10.63
C CYS A 655 21.81 -30.83 10.56
N PRO A 656 21.84 -32.16 10.34
CA PRO A 656 22.98 -33.04 10.08
C PRO A 656 23.20 -33.38 8.58
N ILE A 657 22.50 -32.72 7.66
CA ILE A 657 22.47 -32.99 6.23
C ILE A 657 23.64 -32.30 5.51
N THR A 658 24.59 -33.09 5.00
CA THR A 658 25.58 -32.60 4.02
C THR A 658 24.95 -32.58 2.62
N SER A 659 25.26 -31.56 1.84
CA SER A 659 24.68 -31.30 0.52
C SER A 659 25.75 -31.13 -0.56
N THR A 660 25.34 -31.22 -1.82
CA THR A 660 26.14 -30.89 -3.01
C THR A 660 26.02 -29.42 -3.41
N THR A 661 25.47 -28.56 -2.55
CA THR A 661 25.21 -27.16 -2.88
C THR A 661 26.48 -26.35 -3.10
N ALA A 662 26.39 -25.40 -4.02
CA ALA A 662 27.36 -24.35 -4.19
C ALA A 662 26.65 -23.05 -4.56
N GLU A 663 27.22 -21.93 -4.12
CA GLU A 663 26.69 -20.59 -4.34
C GLU A 663 27.80 -19.60 -4.63
N LEU A 664 27.47 -18.52 -5.32
CA LEU A 664 28.38 -17.44 -5.68
C LEU A 664 27.93 -16.15 -5.01
N TYR A 665 28.81 -15.58 -4.18
CA TYR A 665 28.67 -14.21 -3.75
C TYR A 665 29.13 -13.26 -4.85
N VAL A 666 28.32 -12.26 -5.17
CA VAL A 666 28.62 -11.21 -6.15
C VAL A 666 28.79 -9.88 -5.41
N PRO A 667 30.03 -9.44 -5.11
CA PRO A 667 30.28 -8.26 -4.29
C PRO A 667 29.61 -6.98 -4.81
N ALA A 668 29.62 -6.76 -6.12
CA ALA A 668 29.00 -5.60 -6.75
C ALA A 668 27.49 -5.48 -6.50
N LEU A 669 26.82 -6.60 -6.17
CA LEU A 669 25.40 -6.64 -5.88
C LEU A 669 25.11 -6.80 -4.37
N GLY A 670 26.12 -7.13 -3.57
CA GLY A 670 25.95 -7.50 -2.17
C GLY A 670 25.08 -8.75 -1.97
N LYS A 671 25.05 -9.66 -2.95
CA LYS A 671 24.07 -10.77 -3.02
C LYS A 671 24.67 -12.10 -3.46
N TRP A 672 24.06 -13.20 -2.99
CA TRP A 672 24.29 -14.59 -3.40
C TRP A 672 23.50 -14.97 -4.65
N ARG A 673 24.07 -15.85 -5.46
CA ARG A 673 23.42 -16.50 -6.61
C ARG A 673 23.70 -18.00 -6.57
N PRO A 674 22.77 -18.85 -7.03
CA PRO A 674 23.04 -20.28 -7.17
C PRO A 674 24.22 -20.55 -8.11
N ALA A 675 25.07 -21.50 -7.75
CA ALA A 675 26.06 -22.10 -8.64
C ALA A 675 25.66 -23.55 -8.96
N ALA A 676 26.29 -24.17 -9.96
CA ALA A 676 26.08 -25.60 -10.19
C ALA A 676 26.48 -26.42 -8.96
N ALA A 677 25.71 -27.47 -8.69
CA ALA A 677 26.00 -28.38 -7.60
C ALA A 677 27.26 -29.22 -7.87
N LEU A 678 28.00 -29.56 -6.82
CA LEU A 678 29.13 -30.48 -6.88
C LEU A 678 28.64 -31.87 -7.34
N ASN A 679 29.48 -32.66 -8.01
CA ASN A 679 29.10 -34.03 -8.36
C ASN A 679 29.16 -34.96 -7.14
N THR A 680 30.01 -34.66 -6.15
CA THR A 680 30.10 -35.40 -4.88
C THR A 680 29.79 -34.48 -3.69
N GLN A 681 28.98 -34.94 -2.75
CA GLN A 681 28.74 -34.23 -1.49
C GLN A 681 30.01 -34.24 -0.63
N ARG A 682 30.38 -33.08 -0.05
CA ARG A 682 31.66 -32.92 0.65
C ARG A 682 31.53 -32.05 1.89
N PHE A 683 32.10 -32.53 3.00
CA PHE A 683 32.26 -31.83 4.27
C PHE A 683 33.73 -31.91 4.72
N HIS A 684 34.29 -30.83 5.26
CA HIS A 684 35.72 -30.77 5.66
C HIS A 684 36.71 -31.17 4.54
N HIS A 685 36.34 -30.86 3.30
CA HIS A 685 37.23 -30.87 2.14
C HIS A 685 38.07 -29.59 2.12
N ALA A 686 39.07 -29.55 1.24
CA ALA A 686 39.86 -28.35 0.98
C ALA A 686 39.68 -27.92 -0.47
N ALA A 687 39.85 -26.61 -0.71
CA ALA A 687 39.71 -25.99 -2.02
C ALA A 687 40.84 -25.01 -2.30
N VAL A 688 41.20 -24.85 -3.57
CA VAL A 688 42.20 -23.88 -4.01
C VAL A 688 41.90 -23.36 -5.41
N LEU A 689 42.10 -22.07 -5.63
CA LEU A 689 42.05 -21.47 -6.96
C LEU A 689 43.32 -21.84 -7.74
N LEU A 690 43.15 -22.40 -8.93
CA LEU A 690 44.25 -22.76 -9.82
C LEU A 690 44.64 -21.58 -10.72
N PRO A 691 45.88 -21.55 -11.25
CA PRO A 691 46.34 -20.50 -12.17
C PRO A 691 45.51 -20.37 -13.46
N ASN A 692 44.80 -21.42 -13.85
CA ASN A 692 43.91 -21.42 -15.01
C ASN A 692 42.50 -20.86 -14.71
N GLY A 693 42.25 -20.36 -13.49
CA GLY A 693 40.97 -19.79 -13.07
C GLY A 693 39.94 -20.79 -12.56
N LYS A 694 40.21 -22.11 -12.63
CA LYS A 694 39.33 -23.14 -12.06
C LYS A 694 39.56 -23.31 -10.57
N VAL A 695 38.55 -23.78 -9.83
CA VAL A 695 38.70 -24.14 -8.41
C VAL A 695 38.81 -25.65 -8.28
N LEU A 696 39.91 -26.13 -7.70
CA LEU A 696 40.06 -27.52 -7.31
C LEU A 696 39.45 -27.73 -5.94
N VAL A 697 38.57 -28.73 -5.82
CA VAL A 697 38.05 -29.24 -4.54
C VAL A 697 38.45 -30.70 -4.40
N ALA A 698 39.04 -31.08 -3.27
CA ALA A 698 39.55 -32.44 -3.09
C ALA A 698 39.31 -33.00 -1.67
N GLY A 699 39.13 -34.32 -1.61
CA GLY A 699 38.92 -35.07 -0.36
C GLY A 699 37.69 -34.64 0.43
N GLY A 700 37.78 -34.74 1.75
CA GLY A 700 36.69 -34.49 2.69
C GLY A 700 35.91 -35.76 3.02
N ARG A 701 34.70 -35.58 3.54
CA ARG A 701 33.77 -36.65 3.89
C ARG A 701 32.43 -36.47 3.21
N THR A 702 31.72 -37.57 3.02
CA THR A 702 30.34 -37.55 2.50
C THR A 702 29.32 -37.03 3.52
N GLY A 703 29.67 -36.90 4.80
CA GLY A 703 28.76 -36.43 5.85
C GLY A 703 29.52 -35.94 7.08
N GLU A 704 28.83 -35.25 7.99
CA GLU A 704 29.44 -34.83 9.26
C GLU A 704 29.66 -36.01 10.23
N TYR A 705 28.73 -36.98 10.24
CA TYR A 705 28.74 -38.14 11.14
C TYR A 705 28.77 -39.46 10.36
N ASP A 706 29.55 -40.43 10.82
CA ASP A 706 29.65 -41.82 10.32
C ASP A 706 29.65 -41.94 8.79
N SER A 707 30.61 -41.26 8.15
CA SER A 707 30.60 -41.02 6.72
C SER A 707 31.91 -41.45 6.03
N ALA A 708 31.79 -41.87 4.77
CA ALA A 708 32.94 -42.27 3.98
C ALA A 708 33.88 -41.09 3.72
N THR A 709 35.17 -41.31 3.96
CA THR A 709 36.24 -40.37 3.60
C THR A 709 36.53 -40.47 2.11
N LEU A 710 36.71 -39.33 1.44
CA LEU A 710 36.80 -39.23 -0.01
C LEU A 710 38.24 -39.14 -0.51
N ALA A 711 38.51 -39.83 -1.61
CA ALA A 711 39.70 -39.65 -2.45
C ALA A 711 39.41 -38.86 -3.73
N SER A 712 38.14 -38.67 -4.09
CA SER A 712 37.78 -37.98 -5.33
C SER A 712 38.14 -36.49 -5.25
N ALA A 713 38.43 -35.90 -6.41
CA ALA A 713 38.61 -34.47 -6.59
C ALA A 713 37.85 -33.99 -7.83
N GLU A 714 37.46 -32.72 -7.80
CA GLU A 714 36.62 -32.09 -8.82
C GLU A 714 37.08 -30.66 -9.10
N LEU A 715 36.80 -30.19 -10.31
CA LEU A 715 37.12 -28.85 -10.78
C LEU A 715 35.82 -28.09 -11.04
N TYR A 716 35.69 -26.92 -10.44
CA TYR A 716 34.69 -25.93 -10.82
C TYR A 716 35.24 -24.99 -11.87
N ASP A 717 34.49 -24.79 -12.94
CA ASP A 717 34.78 -23.83 -14.00
C ASP A 717 33.85 -22.61 -13.89
N PRO A 718 34.35 -21.44 -13.44
CA PRO A 718 33.55 -20.24 -13.31
C PRO A 718 33.00 -19.67 -14.62
N ALA A 719 33.61 -20.00 -15.76
CA ALA A 719 33.19 -19.50 -17.07
C ALA A 719 31.94 -20.20 -17.57
N THR A 720 31.80 -21.49 -17.27
CA THR A 720 30.66 -22.33 -17.67
C THR A 720 29.70 -22.63 -16.52
N ASN A 721 30.04 -22.23 -15.28
CA ASN A 721 29.31 -22.57 -14.07
C ASN A 721 29.02 -24.09 -14.00
N SER A 722 30.09 -24.90 -14.09
CA SER A 722 29.96 -26.36 -14.14
C SER A 722 31.07 -27.06 -13.37
N TRP A 723 30.76 -28.25 -12.83
CA TRP A 723 31.73 -29.11 -12.18
C TRP A 723 32.12 -30.29 -13.08
N SER A 724 33.40 -30.66 -13.04
CA SER A 724 33.92 -31.86 -13.72
C SER A 724 34.86 -32.63 -12.80
N TYR A 725 34.83 -33.96 -12.84
CA TYR A 725 35.82 -34.79 -12.15
C TYR A 725 37.24 -34.58 -12.70
N THR A 726 38.24 -34.70 -11.83
CA THR A 726 39.66 -34.82 -12.19
C THR A 726 40.24 -36.09 -11.57
N GLY A 727 41.56 -36.31 -11.62
CA GLY A 727 42.18 -37.44 -10.95
C GLY A 727 41.91 -37.45 -9.44
N SER A 728 41.91 -38.65 -8.86
CA SER A 728 41.70 -38.87 -7.42
C SER A 728 43.02 -38.91 -6.65
N LEU A 729 42.97 -38.50 -5.38
CA LEU A 729 44.05 -38.74 -4.43
C LEU A 729 44.32 -40.24 -4.29
N ASN A 730 45.58 -40.59 -4.01
CA ASN A 730 45.99 -41.96 -3.73
C ASN A 730 45.53 -42.40 -2.33
N THR A 731 45.44 -41.46 -1.38
CA THR A 731 44.89 -41.71 -0.04
C THR A 731 43.67 -40.82 0.21
N ALA A 732 42.53 -41.44 0.52
CA ALA A 732 41.32 -40.74 0.95
C ALA A 732 41.58 -40.01 2.27
N ARG A 733 41.19 -38.73 2.37
CA ARG A 733 41.51 -37.89 3.54
C ARG A 733 40.50 -36.78 3.78
N ALA A 734 40.25 -36.45 5.05
CA ALA A 734 39.53 -35.27 5.51
C ALA A 734 40.39 -34.45 6.49
N TYR A 735 40.02 -33.21 6.80
CA TYR A 735 40.81 -32.33 7.71
C TYR A 735 42.29 -32.16 7.30
N HIS A 736 42.56 -32.31 6.01
CA HIS A 736 43.86 -32.12 5.39
C HIS A 736 44.00 -30.67 4.93
N THR A 737 45.19 -30.28 4.52
CA THR A 737 45.43 -28.96 3.91
C THR A 737 45.81 -29.11 2.44
N ILE A 738 45.43 -28.13 1.64
CA ILE A 738 45.83 -27.97 0.24
C ILE A 738 46.58 -26.65 0.09
N THR A 739 47.71 -26.65 -0.62
CA THR A 739 48.54 -25.48 -0.83
C THR A 739 48.95 -25.38 -2.29
N LEU A 740 48.63 -24.25 -2.94
CA LEU A 740 49.15 -23.93 -4.28
C LEU A 740 50.64 -23.61 -4.17
N LEU A 741 51.46 -24.28 -4.98
CA LEU A 741 52.90 -24.09 -5.04
C LEU A 741 53.27 -23.03 -6.09
N PRO A 742 54.47 -22.42 -6.02
CA PRO A 742 54.91 -21.41 -6.98
C PRO A 742 54.97 -21.87 -8.44
N ASP A 743 55.10 -23.18 -8.69
CA ASP A 743 55.10 -23.78 -10.03
C ASP A 743 53.68 -24.04 -10.58
N GLY A 744 52.64 -23.67 -9.83
CA GLY A 744 51.24 -23.88 -10.17
C GLY A 744 50.70 -25.26 -9.83
N LYS A 745 51.51 -26.18 -9.29
CA LYS A 745 51.03 -27.47 -8.77
C LYS A 745 50.44 -27.32 -7.38
N VAL A 746 49.73 -28.34 -6.93
CA VAL A 746 49.00 -28.28 -5.66
C VAL A 746 49.45 -29.40 -4.74
N LEU A 747 49.99 -29.04 -3.57
CA LEU A 747 50.38 -29.98 -2.53
C LEU A 747 49.17 -30.27 -1.62
N VAL A 748 48.92 -31.55 -1.33
CA VAL A 748 47.99 -31.98 -0.27
C VAL A 748 48.75 -32.69 0.83
N THR A 749 48.46 -32.38 2.10
CA THR A 749 49.22 -32.90 3.24
C THR A 749 48.34 -33.35 4.38
N GLY A 750 48.67 -34.51 4.96
CA GLY A 750 48.06 -35.05 6.18
C GLY A 750 46.55 -35.26 6.09
N GLY A 751 45.85 -35.08 7.21
CA GLY A 751 44.43 -35.35 7.38
C GLY A 751 44.16 -36.62 8.18
N SER A 752 42.89 -37.01 8.23
CA SER A 752 42.46 -38.29 8.81
C SER A 752 41.71 -39.16 7.81
N ASP A 753 41.82 -40.48 8.02
CA ASP A 753 41.07 -41.49 7.29
C ASP A 753 39.67 -41.74 7.91
N ALA A 754 38.96 -42.75 7.40
CA ALA A 754 37.62 -43.10 7.87
C ALA A 754 37.59 -43.66 9.30
N ALA A 755 38.71 -44.19 9.81
CA ALA A 755 38.85 -44.67 11.19
C ALA A 755 39.41 -43.59 12.14
N GLU A 756 39.45 -42.33 11.68
CA GLU A 756 40.11 -41.20 12.36
C GLU A 756 41.62 -41.42 12.59
N GLY A 757 42.23 -42.32 11.80
CA GLY A 757 43.66 -42.53 11.76
C GLY A 757 44.38 -41.33 11.13
N LEU A 758 45.46 -40.87 11.75
CA LEU A 758 46.22 -39.71 11.30
C LEU A 758 47.11 -40.08 10.11
N ILE A 759 47.03 -39.31 9.03
CA ILE A 759 47.73 -39.58 7.78
C ILE A 759 49.05 -38.77 7.75
N SER A 760 50.16 -39.43 7.40
CA SER A 760 51.47 -38.79 7.18
C SER A 760 51.81 -38.62 5.70
N SER A 761 51.05 -39.23 4.78
CA SER A 761 51.31 -39.10 3.35
C SER A 761 50.97 -37.70 2.82
N ALA A 762 51.72 -37.28 1.81
CA ALA A 762 51.47 -36.08 1.03
C ALA A 762 51.51 -36.42 -0.47
N GLU A 763 50.80 -35.63 -1.26
CA GLU A 763 50.68 -35.83 -2.71
C GLU A 763 50.70 -34.49 -3.45
N ILE A 764 51.13 -34.49 -4.71
CA ILE A 764 51.08 -33.33 -5.60
C ILE A 764 50.09 -33.59 -6.73
N TYR A 765 49.15 -32.66 -6.93
CA TYR A 765 48.29 -32.57 -8.09
C TYR A 765 48.92 -31.66 -9.16
N ASP A 766 48.94 -32.16 -10.39
CA ASP A 766 49.37 -31.40 -11.57
C ASP A 766 48.14 -30.94 -12.39
N PRO A 767 47.79 -29.64 -12.38
CA PRO A 767 46.64 -29.13 -13.12
C PRO A 767 46.71 -29.33 -14.63
N ALA A 768 47.90 -29.50 -15.21
CA ALA A 768 48.05 -29.70 -16.64
C ALA A 768 47.64 -31.11 -17.10
N THR A 769 47.75 -32.10 -16.20
CA THR A 769 47.45 -33.51 -16.51
C THR A 769 46.28 -34.08 -15.72
N GLY A 770 45.84 -33.39 -14.67
CA GLY A 770 44.82 -33.88 -13.75
C GLY A 770 45.30 -35.02 -12.84
N LYS A 771 46.61 -35.29 -12.76
CA LYS A 771 47.17 -36.45 -12.05
C LYS A 771 47.65 -36.09 -10.65
N TRP A 772 47.41 -36.98 -9.68
CA TRP A 772 48.01 -36.97 -8.35
C TRP A 772 49.23 -37.90 -8.28
N THR A 773 50.33 -37.41 -7.70
CA THR A 773 51.57 -38.16 -7.51
C THR A 773 52.00 -38.11 -6.04
N THR A 774 52.26 -39.27 -5.44
CA THR A 774 52.78 -39.36 -4.08
C THR A 774 54.14 -38.70 -3.97
N VAL A 775 54.34 -37.93 -2.90
CA VAL A 775 55.62 -37.28 -2.55
C VAL A 775 56.15 -37.82 -1.23
N ALA A 776 57.31 -37.33 -0.77
CA ALA A 776 57.83 -37.71 0.54
C ALA A 776 56.77 -37.48 1.63
N SER A 777 56.74 -38.35 2.63
CA SER A 777 55.78 -38.28 3.74
C SER A 777 56.30 -37.42 4.88
N LEU A 778 55.39 -36.82 5.64
CA LEU A 778 55.71 -36.14 6.89
C LEU A 778 56.32 -37.13 7.88
N GLY A 779 57.20 -36.63 8.76
CA GLY A 779 57.76 -37.42 9.84
C GLY A 779 56.70 -37.88 10.86
N THR A 780 55.61 -37.13 10.99
CA THR A 780 54.47 -37.46 11.87
C THR A 780 53.14 -37.28 11.16
N GLY A 781 52.26 -38.29 11.26
CA GLY A 781 50.87 -38.18 10.78
C GLY A 781 50.07 -37.18 11.60
N ARG A 782 49.32 -36.31 10.93
CA ARG A 782 48.59 -35.20 11.56
C ARG A 782 47.33 -34.82 10.78
N ALA A 783 46.34 -34.28 11.47
CA ALA A 783 45.11 -33.73 10.90
C ALA A 783 44.76 -32.41 11.59
N SER A 784 43.93 -31.56 10.95
CA SER A 784 43.51 -30.27 11.54
C SER A 784 44.69 -29.33 11.86
N HIS A 785 45.79 -29.51 11.14
CA HIS A 785 46.98 -28.65 11.11
C HIS A 785 46.79 -27.49 10.13
N THR A 786 47.73 -26.57 10.12
CA THR A 786 47.82 -25.51 9.10
C THR A 786 48.97 -25.78 8.14
N ALA A 787 48.87 -25.27 6.91
CA ALA A 787 49.94 -25.28 5.92
C ALA A 787 50.07 -23.88 5.31
N THR A 788 51.26 -23.29 5.38
CA THR A 788 51.54 -21.93 4.90
C THR A 788 52.66 -21.96 3.87
N LEU A 789 52.40 -21.48 2.66
CA LEU A 789 53.47 -21.25 1.68
C LEU A 789 54.32 -20.06 2.14
N LEU A 790 55.63 -20.27 2.25
CA LEU A 790 56.59 -19.26 2.69
C LEU A 790 57.19 -18.50 1.49
N PRO A 791 57.73 -17.29 1.68
CA PRO A 791 58.37 -16.51 0.61
C PRO A 791 59.53 -17.22 -0.09
N ASN A 792 60.16 -18.19 0.58
CA ASN A 792 61.25 -19.00 0.00
C ASN A 792 60.76 -20.22 -0.81
N GLY A 793 59.44 -20.37 -1.01
CA GLY A 793 58.83 -21.45 -1.77
C GLY A 793 58.60 -22.75 -0.99
N LYS A 794 59.05 -22.85 0.26
CA LYS A 794 58.78 -24.00 1.14
C LYS A 794 57.39 -23.89 1.76
N VAL A 795 56.82 -25.02 2.18
CA VAL A 795 55.53 -25.05 2.90
C VAL A 795 55.76 -25.40 4.36
N LEU A 796 55.40 -24.49 5.26
CA LEU A 796 55.38 -24.75 6.70
C LEU A 796 54.10 -25.49 7.06
N VAL A 797 54.23 -26.68 7.64
CA VAL A 797 53.14 -27.44 8.23
C VAL A 797 53.29 -27.43 9.75
N ALA A 798 52.29 -26.93 10.48
CA ALA A 798 52.37 -26.74 11.93
C ALA A 798 51.16 -27.30 12.68
N GLY A 799 51.43 -27.97 13.80
CA GLY A 799 50.43 -28.44 14.76
C GLY A 799 49.51 -29.55 14.27
N GLY A 800 48.26 -29.55 14.75
CA GLY A 800 47.24 -30.55 14.42
C GLY A 800 47.08 -31.64 15.49
N SER A 801 46.10 -32.52 15.31
CA SER A 801 45.88 -33.70 16.14
C SER A 801 47.01 -34.70 15.92
N GLY A 802 47.67 -35.13 17.00
CA GLY A 802 48.70 -36.18 17.05
C GLY A 802 48.33 -37.27 18.07
N ILE A 803 48.92 -38.48 17.93
CA ILE A 803 48.74 -39.57 18.92
C ILE A 803 49.34 -39.23 20.30
N ASP A 804 50.28 -38.28 20.32
CA ASP A 804 50.91 -37.71 21.51
C ASP A 804 50.64 -36.19 21.55
N VAL A 805 50.32 -35.69 22.74
CA VAL A 805 50.17 -34.26 23.04
C VAL A 805 51.37 -33.45 22.58
N ALA A 806 52.59 -33.97 22.79
CA ALA A 806 53.82 -33.27 22.42
C ALA A 806 53.99 -33.06 20.91
N LEU A 807 53.45 -33.97 20.08
CA LEU A 807 53.55 -33.90 18.62
C LEU A 807 52.66 -32.80 18.02
N SER A 808 51.63 -32.36 18.74
CA SER A 808 50.74 -31.28 18.29
C SER A 808 51.35 -29.86 18.40
N ALA A 809 52.58 -29.74 18.92
CA ALA A 809 53.40 -28.52 18.87
C ALA A 809 54.44 -28.56 17.73
N SER A 810 54.66 -29.71 17.09
CA SER A 810 55.70 -29.87 16.06
C SER A 810 55.36 -29.13 14.77
N ALA A 811 56.40 -28.71 14.06
CA ALA A 811 56.29 -28.16 12.71
C ALA A 811 57.36 -28.74 11.78
N GLU A 812 57.02 -28.84 10.50
CA GLU A 812 57.86 -29.41 9.44
C GLU A 812 57.80 -28.51 8.20
N LEU A 813 58.90 -28.46 7.44
CA LEU A 813 59.02 -27.73 6.18
C LEU A 813 59.06 -28.72 5.03
N TYR A 814 58.15 -28.57 4.07
CA TYR A 814 58.23 -29.24 2.78
C TYR A 814 59.01 -28.38 1.79
N ASP A 815 60.02 -28.99 1.16
CA ASP A 815 60.76 -28.38 0.06
C ASP A 815 60.32 -29.01 -1.27
N PRO A 816 59.55 -28.28 -2.10
CA PRO A 816 59.07 -28.81 -3.38
C PRO A 816 60.20 -29.03 -4.40
N ALA A 817 61.34 -28.34 -4.27
CA ALA A 817 62.44 -28.49 -5.22
C ALA A 817 63.20 -29.80 -5.03
N THR A 818 63.31 -30.28 -3.78
CA THR A 818 64.01 -31.52 -3.43
C THR A 818 63.08 -32.68 -3.09
N ASN A 819 61.77 -32.42 -2.97
CA ASN A 819 60.79 -33.39 -2.51
C ASN A 819 61.17 -34.01 -1.16
N THR A 820 61.49 -33.16 -0.18
CA THR A 820 61.93 -33.58 1.16
C THR A 820 61.21 -32.82 2.26
N TRP A 821 61.04 -33.46 3.41
CA TRP A 821 60.57 -32.84 4.65
C TRP A 821 61.72 -32.64 5.63
N ALA A 822 61.73 -31.52 6.34
CA ALA A 822 62.66 -31.25 7.42
C ALA A 822 61.92 -30.72 8.65
N ALA A 823 62.22 -31.24 9.83
CA ALA A 823 61.73 -30.67 11.08
C ALA A 823 62.28 -29.25 11.27
N THR A 824 61.45 -28.35 11.81
CA THR A 824 61.86 -27.01 12.24
C THR A 824 61.60 -26.83 13.74
N GLY A 825 61.72 -25.61 14.28
CA GLY A 825 61.35 -25.36 15.67
C GLY A 825 59.89 -25.73 15.96
N SER A 826 59.57 -25.97 17.23
CA SER A 826 58.20 -26.27 17.67
C SER A 826 57.48 -25.02 18.16
N MET A 827 56.16 -24.97 17.94
CA MET A 827 55.27 -23.98 18.54
C MET A 827 55.38 -24.01 20.07
N LEU A 828 55.10 -22.88 20.71
CA LEU A 828 55.21 -22.78 22.17
C LEU A 828 54.04 -23.43 22.90
N SER A 829 52.91 -23.63 22.21
CA SER A 829 51.77 -24.37 22.74
C SER A 829 51.23 -25.38 21.72
N PRO A 830 51.02 -26.65 22.13
CA PRO A 830 50.43 -27.68 21.29
C PRO A 830 48.99 -27.34 20.93
N ARG A 831 48.60 -27.37 19.65
CA ARG A 831 47.27 -26.91 19.21
C ARG A 831 46.78 -27.55 17.91
N ARG A 832 45.47 -27.75 17.79
CA ARG A 832 44.74 -28.13 16.56
C ARG A 832 43.63 -27.13 16.24
N PHE A 833 43.17 -27.08 14.99
CA PHE A 833 42.13 -26.14 14.52
C PHE A 833 42.47 -24.66 14.82
N HIS A 834 43.76 -24.34 14.84
CA HIS A 834 44.28 -22.98 14.90
C HIS A 834 44.35 -22.39 13.49
N THR A 835 44.62 -21.10 13.39
CA THR A 835 44.88 -20.43 12.10
C THR A 835 46.36 -20.08 11.96
N ALA A 836 46.85 -19.97 10.73
CA ALA A 836 48.21 -19.55 10.41
C ALA A 836 48.16 -18.55 9.24
N ASN A 837 48.80 -17.40 9.41
CA ASN A 837 48.79 -16.32 8.41
C ASN A 837 50.21 -15.87 8.13
N LEU A 838 50.61 -15.86 6.86
CA LEU A 838 51.86 -15.23 6.44
C LEU A 838 51.71 -13.70 6.54
N LEU A 839 52.58 -13.06 7.31
CA LEU A 839 52.60 -11.62 7.50
C LEU A 839 53.43 -10.93 6.40
N PRO A 840 53.24 -9.61 6.18
CA PRO A 840 53.99 -8.85 5.17
C PRO A 840 55.51 -8.87 5.36
N ASP A 841 56.00 -9.07 6.58
CA ASP A 841 57.42 -9.17 6.90
C ASP A 841 58.02 -10.57 6.70
N GLY A 842 57.20 -11.53 6.23
CA GLY A 842 57.59 -12.90 5.95
C GLY A 842 57.48 -13.86 7.13
N ARG A 843 57.13 -13.40 8.34
CA ARG A 843 56.86 -14.29 9.49
C ARG A 843 55.47 -14.91 9.38
N VAL A 844 55.23 -15.99 10.12
CA VAL A 844 53.90 -16.64 10.18
C VAL A 844 53.31 -16.47 11.57
N LEU A 845 52.14 -15.81 11.65
CA LEU A 845 51.33 -15.72 12.86
C LEU A 845 50.46 -16.96 13.00
N VAL A 846 50.63 -17.69 14.10
CA VAL A 846 49.77 -18.81 14.49
C VAL A 846 48.96 -18.43 15.71
N ALA A 847 47.64 -18.57 15.66
CA ALA A 847 46.74 -18.06 16.69
C ALA A 847 45.61 -19.03 17.06
N GLY A 848 45.25 -19.01 18.36
CA GLY A 848 44.14 -19.77 18.92
C GLY A 848 44.28 -21.29 18.79
N GLY A 849 43.16 -22.00 18.68
CA GLY A 849 43.12 -23.45 18.57
C GLY A 849 42.74 -24.16 19.86
N TYR A 850 42.64 -25.48 19.79
CA TYR A 850 42.22 -26.35 20.89
C TYR A 850 43.33 -27.30 21.28
N HIS A 851 43.43 -27.58 22.57
CA HIS A 851 44.28 -28.61 23.14
C HIS A 851 43.50 -29.45 24.15
N GLN A 852 43.72 -30.77 24.12
CA GLN A 852 42.88 -31.71 24.86
C GLN A 852 42.97 -31.62 26.38
N LEU A 853 44.09 -31.12 26.93
CA LEU A 853 44.26 -30.98 28.38
C LEU A 853 43.99 -29.56 28.87
N THR A 854 44.31 -28.55 28.06
CA THR A 854 44.23 -27.13 28.46
C THR A 854 43.05 -26.39 27.85
N GLY A 855 42.26 -27.05 26.99
CA GLY A 855 41.08 -26.47 26.38
C GLY A 855 41.37 -25.54 25.20
N ILE A 856 40.48 -24.56 25.01
CA ILE A 856 40.56 -23.54 23.96
C ILE A 856 41.65 -22.53 24.33
N GLN A 857 42.50 -22.15 23.37
CA GLN A 857 43.65 -21.30 23.61
C GLN A 857 43.44 -19.87 23.11
N THR A 858 44.02 -18.92 23.83
CA THR A 858 44.24 -17.52 23.40
C THR A 858 45.66 -17.28 22.90
N ALA A 859 46.59 -18.21 23.14
CA ALA A 859 48.00 -18.02 22.82
C ALA A 859 48.22 -17.80 21.31
N SER A 860 49.13 -16.89 20.97
CA SER A 860 49.62 -16.70 19.60
C SER A 860 51.14 -16.76 19.56
N ASP A 861 51.67 -17.37 18.51
CA ASP A 861 53.09 -17.58 18.28
C ASP A 861 53.49 -17.02 16.91
N LEU A 862 54.69 -16.46 16.81
CA LEU A 862 55.30 -16.03 15.54
C LEU A 862 56.41 -16.99 15.15
N TYR A 863 56.32 -17.53 13.94
CA TYR A 863 57.40 -18.30 13.32
C TYR A 863 58.24 -17.41 12.41
N ASP A 864 59.55 -17.47 12.58
CA ASP A 864 60.52 -16.83 11.69
C ASP A 864 61.14 -17.88 10.73
N PRO A 865 60.80 -17.86 9.44
CA PRO A 865 61.35 -18.77 8.45
C PRO A 865 62.87 -18.70 8.27
N ALA A 866 63.51 -17.57 8.59
CA ALA A 866 64.95 -17.41 8.40
C ALA A 866 65.74 -18.17 9.46
N THR A 867 65.20 -18.28 10.68
CA THR A 867 65.87 -18.92 11.82
C THR A 867 65.23 -20.23 12.25
N GLY A 868 64.00 -20.51 11.79
CA GLY A 868 63.20 -21.64 12.25
C GLY A 868 62.72 -21.53 13.69
N LYS A 869 62.79 -20.33 14.29
CA LYS A 869 62.43 -20.10 15.69
C LYS A 869 60.98 -19.66 15.84
N TRP A 870 60.38 -20.05 16.96
CA TRP A 870 59.07 -19.58 17.40
C TRP A 870 59.22 -18.63 18.58
N THR A 871 58.55 -17.48 18.53
CA THR A 871 58.50 -16.51 19.63
C THR A 871 57.06 -16.27 20.04
N LYS A 872 56.85 -16.02 21.33
CA LYS A 872 55.54 -15.65 21.86
C LYS A 872 55.19 -14.24 21.35
N THR A 873 53.94 -14.05 20.94
CA THR A 873 53.38 -12.71 20.71
C THR A 873 52.13 -12.51 21.58
N ALA A 874 51.43 -11.38 21.42
CA ALA A 874 50.23 -11.07 22.18
C ALA A 874 49.18 -12.19 22.08
N ALA A 875 48.53 -12.47 23.20
CA ALA A 875 47.41 -13.41 23.23
C ALA A 875 46.16 -12.75 22.62
N MET A 876 45.30 -13.57 22.02
CA MET A 876 43.96 -13.18 21.60
C MET A 876 43.13 -12.77 22.83
N ASN A 877 42.25 -11.79 22.67
CA ASN A 877 41.33 -11.36 23.73
C ASN A 877 40.25 -12.42 23.99
N VAL A 878 39.87 -13.18 22.95
CA VAL A 878 38.90 -14.26 23.05
C VAL A 878 39.55 -15.58 22.68
N ASP A 879 39.32 -16.61 23.49
CA ASP A 879 39.75 -17.98 23.22
C ASP A 879 38.93 -18.55 22.05
N ARG A 880 39.58 -19.04 20.99
CA ARG A 880 38.84 -19.53 19.82
C ARG A 880 39.56 -20.66 19.07
N TYR A 881 38.81 -21.68 18.64
CA TYR A 881 39.27 -22.71 17.68
C TYR A 881 38.25 -22.94 16.57
N LYS A 882 38.67 -23.47 15.41
CA LYS A 882 37.85 -23.49 14.18
C LYS A 882 37.34 -22.09 13.79
N HIS A 883 38.06 -21.05 14.21
CA HIS A 883 37.87 -19.68 13.77
C HIS A 883 38.55 -19.48 12.41
N THR A 884 38.22 -18.38 11.74
CA THR A 884 38.92 -17.97 10.53
C THR A 884 39.87 -16.82 10.86
N ALA A 885 40.95 -16.69 10.10
CA ALA A 885 41.84 -15.55 10.19
C ALA A 885 42.20 -15.10 8.76
N THR A 886 42.11 -13.80 8.51
CA THR A 886 42.27 -13.20 7.19
C THR A 886 43.28 -12.07 7.26
N LEU A 887 44.38 -12.17 6.50
CA LEU A 887 45.30 -11.05 6.30
C LEU A 887 44.59 -9.95 5.50
N LEU A 888 44.61 -8.73 6.00
CA LEU A 888 44.00 -7.55 5.39
C LEU A 888 45.03 -6.75 4.58
N ASN A 889 44.54 -5.89 3.67
CA ASN A 889 45.39 -5.07 2.79
C ASN A 889 46.31 -4.09 3.54
N ASN A 890 45.96 -3.73 4.78
CA ASN A 890 46.77 -2.87 5.64
C ASN A 890 47.84 -3.64 6.44
N GLY A 891 47.94 -4.96 6.27
CA GLY A 891 48.92 -5.81 6.96
C GLY A 891 48.46 -6.37 8.30
N THR A 892 47.25 -6.05 8.77
CA THR A 892 46.68 -6.63 9.99
C THR A 892 45.97 -7.95 9.70
N VAL A 893 45.77 -8.81 10.71
CA VAL A 893 45.09 -10.10 10.56
C VAL A 893 43.79 -10.09 11.33
N LEU A 894 42.65 -10.21 10.66
CA LEU A 894 41.33 -10.30 11.29
C LEU A 894 41.00 -11.75 11.63
N ALA A 895 40.86 -12.08 12.93
CA ALA A 895 40.31 -13.34 13.40
C ALA A 895 38.81 -13.20 13.72
N VAL A 896 38.01 -14.15 13.24
CA VAL A 896 36.55 -14.08 13.32
C VAL A 896 35.94 -15.39 13.82
N GLY A 897 35.00 -15.28 14.75
CA GLY A 897 34.12 -16.35 15.21
C GLY A 897 34.85 -17.59 15.74
N GLY A 898 34.30 -18.77 15.46
CA GLY A 898 34.80 -20.06 15.94
C GLY A 898 34.13 -20.52 17.24
N VAL A 899 34.54 -21.68 17.75
CA VAL A 899 34.11 -22.13 19.08
C VAL A 899 34.92 -21.37 20.12
N SER A 900 34.23 -20.76 21.07
CA SER A 900 34.77 -20.02 22.22
C SER A 900 33.98 -20.37 23.47
N ASN A 901 34.61 -20.28 24.64
CA ASN A 901 33.92 -20.33 25.94
C ASN A 901 33.30 -18.96 26.33
N HIS A 902 33.58 -17.91 25.56
CA HIS A 902 33.09 -16.55 25.77
C HIS A 902 32.13 -16.13 24.65
N ASP A 903 32.64 -15.46 23.60
CA ASP A 903 31.82 -14.90 22.51
C ASP A 903 32.20 -15.51 21.15
N GLN A 904 31.28 -16.30 20.58
CA GLN A 904 31.42 -16.95 19.26
C GLN A 904 31.05 -16.05 18.07
N ALA A 905 30.53 -14.85 18.34
CA ALA A 905 30.28 -13.80 17.35
C ALA A 905 31.41 -12.77 17.31
N SER A 906 32.30 -12.77 18.30
CA SER A 906 33.41 -11.82 18.39
C SER A 906 34.37 -11.91 17.21
N ALA A 907 35.00 -10.79 16.92
CA ALA A 907 36.13 -10.67 16.01
C ALA A 907 37.17 -9.70 16.56
N GLU A 908 38.42 -9.92 16.20
CA GLU A 908 39.57 -9.12 16.63
C GLU A 908 40.59 -9.06 15.50
N TYR A 909 41.32 -7.96 15.39
CA TYR A 909 42.46 -7.89 14.47
C TYR A 909 43.78 -7.87 15.23
N TYR A 910 44.78 -8.52 14.68
CA TYR A 910 46.16 -8.46 15.12
C TYR A 910 46.92 -7.42 14.30
N ASP A 911 47.53 -6.46 14.97
CA ASP A 911 48.42 -5.48 14.35
C ASP A 911 49.86 -5.68 14.83
N LEU A 912 50.74 -6.01 13.88
CA LEU A 912 52.16 -6.21 14.14
C LEU A 912 52.90 -4.88 14.34
N ALA A 913 52.44 -3.78 13.73
CA ALA A 913 53.11 -2.48 13.80
C ALA A 913 52.85 -1.75 15.12
N GLU A 914 51.79 -2.13 15.84
CA GLU A 914 51.50 -1.60 17.16
C GLU A 914 52.26 -2.32 18.30
N LEU A 915 53.08 -3.36 17.99
CA LEU A 915 53.88 -4.14 18.97
C LEU A 915 55.00 -3.35 19.66
#